data_AF-A0A7V4HDC9-F1
#
_entry.id   AF-A0A7V4HDC9-F1
#
_cell.length_a   1.000
_cell.length_b   1.000
_cell.length_c   1.000
_cell.angle_alpha   90.00
_cell.angle_beta   90.00
_cell.angle_gamma   90.00
#
_symmetry.space_group_name_H-M   'P 1'
#
loop_
_entity.id
_entity.type
_entity.pdbx_description
1 polymer ?
#
loop_
_entity_poly.entity_id
_entity_poly.type
_entity_poly.pdbx_seq_one_letter_code
_entity_poly.pdbx_strand_id
1 'polypeptide(L)'
;MRASVLAGVSNVLAAEQQPDGSFLSLSCPTTDYDAPRYTYKSSFMTALILDALTFCPKAEVMEVIKQRAAQFLINERSPQWTYNYWSRTAPEYKALPYPEDLDDSACAWRALYRYDATLFTGSVLATLISHLTATEMAEGGPYRTWFVPETAEVGWQDVDLAVNSNVASFLRLLDISLPAITALQDAAIAKSTYTSPYYISEYPVLYAMSRSYAGDNGQAIVNYLLGLRNDRGHWGAPLLTALAVLSLLHLKADSSLMVPGIKVLETAALSGYWDETPFCFDPERDRVLYAAQSPALTVAFSLDALSQYDEAIKKGEVKASISPLTTRAISDCIRVVDQHLKDVPAIVRPALQSVFNDMVLRDTHGHIFALSSYFASLLKPEYSVSPALITLLNVANGYGWLAYTLYDDLLDGEGDIASLPLANTMLLRVISIYNDLALPPGFHRFFRRIMDRIEAANYWEITYCRLPIRRNAVIIKQLPQYRTYNLLADRSLGHALGPLAILASIQATADMRSCTALFRHYLIARQLNDDMHDWKSDIAAGRITPVVHHVIRCQYGSSLPCQIKLDADIPVLESVFWRKTVSYIAKRVLFHTAAAKSVVADMSCLKQPEGLSRLLDSVEATAHAAMHERARMREFAKTSFYTSRPKPHAEACGWRPIRCLLE
;
A
#
# COMPACT_ATOMS: atom_id res chain seq x y z
N MET A 1 6.72 -14.70 -11.32
CA MET A 1 5.89 -14.08 -10.26
C MET A 1 5.30 -15.14 -9.35
N ARG A 2 4.29 -15.92 -9.75
CA ARG A 2 3.67 -16.89 -8.82
C ARG A 2 4.63 -17.97 -8.32
N ALA A 3 5.50 -18.53 -9.17
CA ALA A 3 6.51 -19.48 -8.72
C ALA A 3 7.58 -18.84 -7.82
N SER A 4 7.95 -17.57 -8.07
CA SER A 4 8.97 -16.86 -7.28
C SER A 4 8.44 -16.34 -5.95
N VAL A 5 7.19 -15.86 -5.92
CA VAL A 5 6.43 -15.50 -4.72
C VAL A 5 6.18 -16.75 -3.88
N LEU A 6 5.67 -17.82 -4.48
CA LEU A 6 5.43 -19.09 -3.78
C LEU A 6 6.73 -19.69 -3.23
N ALA A 7 7.83 -19.65 -3.99
CA ALA A 7 9.13 -20.13 -3.50
C ALA A 7 9.67 -19.27 -2.35
N GLY A 8 9.63 -17.94 -2.47
CA GLY A 8 10.06 -17.02 -1.41
C GLY A 8 9.25 -17.20 -0.12
N VAL A 9 7.92 -17.24 -0.25
CA VAL A 9 6.99 -17.45 0.86
C VAL A 9 7.15 -18.84 1.50
N SER A 10 7.30 -19.90 0.70
CA SER A 10 7.47 -21.26 1.23
C SER A 10 8.74 -21.38 2.06
N ASN A 11 9.81 -20.68 1.68
CA ASN A 11 11.05 -20.67 2.44
C ASN A 11 10.90 -19.95 3.79
N VAL A 12 10.16 -18.84 3.83
CA VAL A 12 9.85 -18.14 5.08
C VAL A 12 9.04 -19.05 6.01
N LEU A 13 7.94 -19.63 5.52
CA LEU A 13 7.12 -20.53 6.33
C LEU A 13 7.88 -21.78 6.80
N ALA A 14 8.74 -22.35 5.96
CA ALA A 14 9.58 -23.48 6.34
C ALA A 14 10.62 -23.12 7.41
N ALA A 15 11.14 -21.89 7.39
CA ALA A 15 12.10 -21.40 8.39
C ALA A 15 11.43 -21.10 9.74
N GLU A 16 10.18 -20.63 9.72
CA GLU A 16 9.42 -20.31 10.93
C GLU A 16 8.76 -21.54 11.59
N GLN A 17 8.52 -22.62 10.83
CA GLN A 17 7.89 -23.84 11.35
C GLN A 17 8.82 -24.61 12.30
N GLN A 18 8.32 -24.92 13.49
CA GLN A 18 9.06 -25.67 14.50
C GLN A 18 9.15 -27.16 14.15
N PRO A 19 10.09 -27.92 14.75
CA PRO A 19 10.24 -29.36 14.48
C PRO A 19 9.00 -30.21 14.76
N ASP A 20 8.14 -29.79 15.70
CA ASP A 20 6.87 -30.44 16.03
C ASP A 20 5.72 -30.05 15.09
N GLY A 21 5.96 -29.15 14.14
CA GLY A 21 4.98 -28.64 13.18
C GLY A 21 4.25 -27.36 13.60
N SER A 22 4.47 -26.88 14.83
CA SER A 22 3.87 -25.64 15.33
C SER A 22 4.49 -24.38 14.71
N PHE A 23 3.77 -23.27 14.84
CA PHE A 23 4.28 -21.92 14.60
C PHE A 23 4.23 -21.11 15.90
N LEU A 24 5.30 -20.37 16.16
CA LEU A 24 5.41 -19.52 17.35
C LEU A 24 4.80 -18.14 17.07
N SER A 25 4.36 -17.48 18.14
CA SER A 25 4.02 -16.05 18.15
C SER A 25 4.95 -15.28 19.07
N LEU A 26 5.23 -14.04 18.68
CA LEU A 26 5.88 -13.04 19.51
C LEU A 26 4.81 -12.23 20.23
N SER A 27 4.86 -12.23 21.55
CA SER A 27 4.01 -11.44 22.42
C SER A 27 4.70 -10.11 22.73
N CYS A 28 4.09 -9.02 22.27
CA CYS A 28 4.63 -7.68 22.44
C CYS A 28 3.70 -6.78 23.26
N PRO A 29 4.25 -5.90 24.11
CA PRO A 29 3.47 -4.93 24.86
C PRO A 29 2.77 -3.94 23.89
N THR A 30 1.52 -3.62 24.19
CA THR A 30 0.68 -2.74 23.34
C THR A 30 0.92 -1.25 23.57
N THR A 31 1.47 -0.88 24.74
CA THR A 31 1.60 0.53 25.18
C THR A 31 3.00 0.90 25.66
N ASP A 32 3.83 -0.08 26.03
CA ASP A 32 5.19 0.15 26.56
C ASP A 32 6.21 -0.65 25.75
N TYR A 33 6.83 -0.02 24.74
CA TYR A 33 7.78 -0.70 23.86
C TYR A 33 9.09 -1.13 24.54
N ASP A 34 9.37 -0.65 25.75
CA ASP A 34 10.54 -1.04 26.54
C ASP A 34 10.28 -2.29 27.40
N ALA A 35 9.01 -2.72 27.53
CA ALA A 35 8.66 -3.91 28.29
C ALA A 35 9.14 -5.21 27.60
N PRO A 36 9.43 -6.28 28.37
CA PRO A 36 9.96 -7.53 27.82
C PRO A 36 9.00 -8.15 26.80
N ARG A 37 9.56 -8.73 25.73
CA ARG A 37 8.82 -9.54 24.75
C ARG A 37 8.89 -11.01 25.12
N TYR A 38 7.84 -11.76 24.82
CA TYR A 38 7.76 -13.20 25.09
C TYR A 38 7.50 -13.98 23.80
N THR A 39 7.90 -15.24 23.76
CA THR A 39 7.59 -16.13 22.65
C THR A 39 6.67 -17.22 23.15
N TYR A 40 5.52 -17.38 22.50
CA TYR A 40 4.52 -18.37 22.88
C TYR A 40 4.32 -19.42 21.81
N LYS A 41 3.92 -20.60 22.28
CA LYS A 41 3.46 -21.70 21.45
C LYS A 41 1.97 -21.92 21.72
N SER A 42 1.14 -21.55 20.75
CA SER A 42 -0.31 -21.71 20.82
C SER A 42 -0.84 -22.64 19.73
N SER A 43 -1.96 -23.30 20.02
CA SER A 43 -2.69 -24.06 19.00
C SER A 43 -3.37 -23.12 17.99
N PHE A 44 -3.84 -21.96 18.48
CA PHE A 44 -4.48 -20.90 17.71
C PHE A 44 -3.75 -20.49 16.43
N MET A 45 -2.48 -20.07 16.58
CA MET A 45 -1.70 -19.53 15.45
C MET A 45 -1.47 -20.58 14.38
N THR A 46 -1.20 -21.82 14.80
CA THR A 46 -0.99 -22.93 13.88
C THR A 46 -2.29 -23.30 13.15
N ALA A 47 -3.44 -23.21 13.82
CA ALA A 47 -4.74 -23.43 13.20
C ALA A 47 -5.05 -22.39 12.12
N LEU A 48 -4.85 -21.10 12.42
CA LEU A 48 -5.08 -20.02 11.45
C LEU A 48 -4.15 -20.12 10.23
N ILE A 49 -2.86 -20.42 10.47
CA ILE A 49 -1.89 -20.63 9.39
C ILE A 49 -2.30 -21.82 8.53
N LEU A 50 -2.64 -22.96 9.12
CA LEU A 50 -3.09 -24.13 8.35
C LEU A 50 -4.33 -23.83 7.51
N ASP A 51 -5.35 -23.16 8.07
CA ASP A 51 -6.57 -22.77 7.35
C ASP A 51 -6.25 -21.94 6.10
N ALA A 52 -5.44 -20.88 6.27
CA ALA A 52 -5.03 -20.00 5.18
C ALA A 52 -4.25 -20.75 4.08
N LEU A 53 -3.39 -21.69 4.46
CA LEU A 53 -2.60 -22.47 3.50
C LEU A 53 -3.45 -23.45 2.68
N THR A 54 -4.64 -23.83 3.12
CA THR A 54 -5.47 -24.83 2.39
C THR A 54 -5.89 -24.38 0.98
N PHE A 55 -6.01 -23.07 0.73
CA PHE A 55 -6.30 -22.52 -0.60
C PHE A 55 -5.06 -22.27 -1.47
N CYS A 56 -3.86 -22.42 -0.90
CA CYS A 56 -2.62 -22.11 -1.60
C CYS A 56 -2.27 -23.19 -2.66
N PRO A 57 -1.64 -22.82 -3.79
CA PRO A 57 -1.24 -23.76 -4.83
C PRO A 57 -0.42 -24.93 -4.30
N LYS A 58 -0.66 -26.13 -4.85
CA LYS A 58 0.11 -27.33 -4.50
C LYS A 58 1.58 -27.15 -4.88
N ALA A 59 2.44 -27.17 -3.87
CA ALA A 59 3.89 -27.23 -4.00
C ALA A 59 4.42 -28.20 -2.94
N GLU A 60 5.43 -29.00 -3.27
CA GLU A 60 5.94 -30.07 -2.40
C GLU A 60 6.29 -29.57 -1.00
N VAL A 61 7.05 -28.47 -0.89
CA VAL A 61 7.41 -27.85 0.40
C VAL A 61 6.16 -27.42 1.17
N MET A 62 5.16 -26.86 0.47
CA MET A 62 3.93 -26.39 1.10
C MET A 62 3.09 -27.55 1.66
N GLU A 63 3.04 -28.68 0.96
CA GLU A 63 2.34 -29.87 1.44
C GLU A 63 3.00 -30.46 2.69
N VAL A 64 4.34 -30.45 2.77
CA VAL A 64 5.07 -30.85 3.98
C VAL A 64 4.75 -29.92 5.15
N ILE A 65 4.71 -28.60 4.92
CA ILE A 65 4.36 -27.61 5.96
C ILE A 65 2.95 -27.87 6.48
N LYS A 66 1.97 -28.02 5.58
CA LYS A 66 0.57 -28.31 5.93
C LYS A 66 0.44 -29.62 6.72
N GLN A 67 1.10 -30.68 6.27
CA GLN A 67 1.07 -31.98 6.93
C GLN A 67 1.59 -31.89 8.37
N ARG A 68 2.71 -31.19 8.58
CA ARG A 68 3.29 -31.01 9.92
C ARG A 68 2.39 -30.16 10.83
N ALA A 69 1.83 -29.07 10.31
CA ALA A 69 0.89 -28.24 11.06
C ALA A 69 -0.39 -29.01 11.42
N ALA A 70 -0.95 -29.80 10.51
CA ALA A 70 -2.08 -30.67 10.78
C ALA A 70 -1.75 -31.73 11.84
N GLN A 71 -0.58 -32.37 11.74
CA GLN A 71 -0.14 -33.36 12.73
C GLN A 71 0.03 -32.74 14.12
N PHE A 72 0.57 -31.52 14.20
CA PHE A 72 0.63 -30.76 15.45
C PHE A 72 -0.77 -30.57 16.05
N LEU A 73 -1.72 -30.03 15.28
CA LEU A 73 -3.10 -29.82 15.77
C LEU A 73 -3.82 -31.13 16.15
N ILE A 74 -3.55 -32.23 15.47
CA ILE A 74 -4.08 -33.55 15.84
C ILE A 74 -3.52 -34.01 17.21
N ASN A 75 -2.27 -33.67 17.52
CA ASN A 75 -1.64 -34.02 18.80
C ASN A 75 -2.08 -33.09 19.94
N GLU A 76 -2.48 -31.85 19.63
CA GLU A 76 -2.91 -30.85 20.61
C GLU A 76 -4.37 -30.98 21.04
N ARG A 77 -5.20 -31.71 20.27
CA ARG A 77 -6.62 -31.90 20.62
C ARG A 77 -6.79 -32.62 21.97
N SER A 78 -7.83 -32.25 22.71
CA SER A 78 -8.26 -33.02 23.87
C SER A 78 -8.88 -34.37 23.44
N PRO A 79 -9.05 -35.34 24.36
CA PRO A 79 -9.89 -36.50 24.10
C PRO A 79 -11.31 -36.14 23.64
N GLN A 80 -11.79 -34.97 24.05
CA GLN A 80 -13.09 -34.39 23.70
C GLN A 80 -13.05 -33.54 22.43
N TRP A 81 -11.95 -33.56 21.66
CA TRP A 81 -11.81 -32.79 20.40
C TRP A 81 -11.87 -31.27 20.56
N THR A 82 -11.56 -30.76 21.74
CA THR A 82 -11.45 -29.34 22.05
C THR A 82 -10.00 -28.89 22.13
N TYR A 83 -9.78 -27.58 22.02
CA TYR A 83 -8.47 -26.96 21.95
C TYR A 83 -8.33 -25.87 23.01
N ASN A 84 -7.09 -25.68 23.45
CA ASN A 84 -6.70 -24.62 24.37
C ASN A 84 -5.82 -23.62 23.64
N TYR A 85 -5.87 -22.36 24.05
CA TYR A 85 -4.93 -21.34 23.60
C TYR A 85 -3.48 -21.82 23.70
N TRP A 86 -3.08 -22.34 24.87
CA TRP A 86 -1.73 -22.85 25.07
C TRP A 86 -1.55 -24.23 24.44
N SER A 87 -0.42 -24.42 23.77
CA SER A 87 -0.01 -25.79 23.46
C SER A 87 0.18 -26.59 24.75
N ARG A 88 -0.25 -27.85 24.77
CA ARG A 88 -0.10 -28.79 25.89
C ARG A 88 1.35 -29.00 26.30
N THR A 89 2.30 -28.73 25.39
CA THR A 89 3.74 -28.81 25.64
C THR A 89 4.36 -27.49 26.11
N ALA A 90 3.61 -26.39 26.06
CA ALA A 90 4.08 -25.08 26.49
C ALA A 90 4.13 -24.98 28.03
N PRO A 91 5.13 -24.30 28.62
CA PRO A 91 5.16 -24.01 30.04
C PRO A 91 3.90 -23.30 30.55
N GLU A 92 3.35 -22.40 29.73
CA GLU A 92 2.18 -21.58 30.04
C GLU A 92 0.92 -22.41 30.26
N TYR A 93 0.77 -23.57 29.60
CA TYR A 93 -0.37 -24.47 29.82
C TYR A 93 -0.53 -24.85 31.30
N LYS A 94 0.58 -24.94 32.05
CA LYS A 94 0.57 -25.21 33.49
C LYS A 94 0.63 -23.93 34.34
N ALA A 95 1.38 -22.92 33.89
CA ALA A 95 1.65 -21.72 34.68
C ALA A 95 0.53 -20.66 34.60
N LEU A 96 -0.21 -20.62 33.50
CA LEU A 96 -1.28 -19.67 33.19
C LEU A 96 -2.49 -20.41 32.59
N PRO A 97 -3.10 -21.36 33.33
CA PRO A 97 -4.10 -22.24 32.75
C PRO A 97 -5.35 -21.47 32.30
N TYR A 98 -5.70 -21.60 31.02
CA TYR A 98 -7.00 -21.20 30.49
C TYR A 98 -7.93 -22.41 30.37
N PRO A 99 -9.25 -22.23 30.51
CA PRO A 99 -10.20 -23.20 30.00
C PRO A 99 -10.01 -23.38 28.49
N GLU A 100 -10.38 -24.54 27.96
CA GLU A 100 -10.55 -24.69 26.52
C GLU A 100 -11.74 -23.84 26.05
N ASP A 101 -11.72 -23.38 24.81
CA ASP A 101 -12.71 -22.44 24.27
C ASP A 101 -13.10 -22.74 22.82
N LEU A 102 -14.19 -22.10 22.38
CA LEU A 102 -14.74 -22.24 21.04
C LEU A 102 -13.95 -21.49 19.97
N ASP A 103 -13.15 -20.48 20.29
CA ASP A 103 -12.41 -19.74 19.27
C ASP A 103 -11.28 -20.58 18.70
N ASP A 104 -10.44 -21.08 19.61
CA ASP A 104 -9.36 -22.02 19.34
C ASP A 104 -9.90 -23.30 18.69
N SER A 105 -10.97 -23.85 19.28
CA SER A 105 -11.55 -25.09 18.79
C SER A 105 -12.15 -24.95 17.40
N ALA A 106 -12.95 -23.91 17.14
CA ALA A 106 -13.57 -23.71 15.83
C ALA A 106 -12.53 -23.42 14.73
N CYS A 107 -11.48 -22.64 15.04
CA CYS A 107 -10.38 -22.42 14.11
C CYS A 107 -9.64 -23.73 13.79
N ALA A 108 -9.32 -24.55 14.80
CA ALA A 108 -8.66 -25.83 14.61
C ALA A 108 -9.55 -26.83 13.83
N TRP A 109 -10.85 -26.91 14.16
CA TRP A 109 -11.78 -27.78 13.46
C TRP A 109 -11.87 -27.43 11.97
N ARG A 110 -12.02 -26.14 11.68
CA ARG A 110 -12.08 -25.64 10.31
C ARG A 110 -10.81 -25.97 9.53
N ALA A 111 -9.65 -25.68 10.11
CA ALA A 111 -8.36 -25.92 9.47
C ALA A 111 -8.16 -27.41 9.16
N LEU A 112 -8.42 -28.29 10.13
CA LEU A 112 -8.30 -29.73 9.97
C LEU A 112 -9.32 -30.30 8.98
N TYR A 113 -10.56 -29.83 8.99
CA TYR A 113 -11.60 -30.30 8.07
C TYR A 113 -11.25 -29.97 6.61
N ARG A 114 -10.72 -28.75 6.37
CA ARG A 114 -10.30 -28.33 5.03
C ARG A 114 -9.03 -29.02 4.57
N TYR A 115 -8.14 -29.37 5.49
CA TYR A 115 -6.95 -30.16 5.20
C TYR A 115 -7.33 -31.60 4.85
N ASP A 116 -8.13 -32.25 5.71
CA ASP A 116 -8.60 -33.63 5.55
C ASP A 116 -9.96 -33.84 6.24
N ALA A 117 -11.04 -33.77 5.47
CA ALA A 117 -12.40 -33.98 5.96
C ALA A 117 -12.63 -35.39 6.54
N THR A 118 -11.80 -36.39 6.20
CA THR A 118 -11.96 -37.76 6.70
C THR A 118 -11.66 -37.89 8.20
N LEU A 119 -11.01 -36.89 8.79
CA LEU A 119 -10.78 -36.80 10.25
C LEU A 119 -12.09 -36.63 11.04
N PHE A 120 -13.15 -36.11 10.41
CA PHE A 120 -14.43 -35.78 11.06
C PHE A 120 -15.47 -36.88 10.84
N THR A 121 -15.27 -38.01 11.53
CA THR A 121 -16.24 -39.10 11.55
C THR A 121 -17.53 -38.71 12.31
N GLY A 122 -18.60 -39.49 12.17
CA GLY A 122 -19.86 -39.23 12.86
C GLY A 122 -19.74 -39.13 14.40
N SER A 123 -18.83 -39.89 15.01
CA SER A 123 -18.58 -39.80 16.47
C SER A 123 -17.86 -38.50 16.86
N VAL A 124 -16.95 -38.01 16.01
CA VAL A 124 -16.30 -36.72 16.21
C VAL A 124 -17.35 -35.62 16.11
N LEU A 125 -18.16 -35.60 15.05
CA LEU A 125 -19.22 -34.61 14.87
C LEU A 125 -20.23 -34.62 16.03
N ALA A 126 -20.63 -35.79 16.53
CA ALA A 126 -21.50 -35.89 17.70
C ALA A 126 -20.87 -35.28 18.97
N THR A 127 -19.56 -35.44 19.13
CA THR A 127 -18.80 -34.83 20.23
C THR A 127 -18.81 -33.31 20.09
N LEU A 128 -18.54 -32.77 18.89
CA LEU A 128 -18.57 -31.33 18.65
C LEU A 128 -19.95 -30.73 18.89
N ILE A 129 -21.02 -31.40 18.43
CA ILE A 129 -22.41 -30.97 18.67
C ILE A 129 -22.71 -30.93 20.16
N SER A 130 -22.26 -31.93 20.93
CA SER A 130 -22.47 -31.95 22.38
C SER A 130 -21.85 -30.73 23.08
N HIS A 131 -20.69 -30.28 22.61
CA HIS A 131 -20.02 -29.06 23.11
C HIS A 131 -20.75 -27.78 22.72
N LEU A 132 -21.21 -27.70 21.47
CA LEU A 132 -22.03 -26.58 21.01
C LEU A 132 -23.33 -26.48 21.82
N THR A 133 -24.02 -27.60 22.04
CA THR A 133 -25.20 -27.66 22.91
C THR A 133 -24.88 -27.25 24.35
N ALA A 134 -23.74 -27.65 24.91
CA ALA A 134 -23.36 -27.25 26.27
C ALA A 134 -23.03 -25.75 26.41
N THR A 135 -22.70 -25.08 25.30
CA THR A 135 -22.31 -23.67 25.28
C THR A 135 -23.40 -22.75 24.70
N GLU A 136 -24.50 -23.31 24.20
CA GLU A 136 -25.55 -22.52 23.55
C GLU A 136 -26.35 -21.68 24.53
N MET A 137 -26.58 -20.41 24.17
CA MET A 137 -27.46 -19.51 24.93
C MET A 137 -28.93 -19.66 24.53
N ALA A 138 -29.17 -20.14 23.31
CA ALA A 138 -30.46 -20.48 22.74
C ALA A 138 -30.25 -21.55 21.66
N GLU A 139 -31.34 -22.23 21.26
CA GLU A 139 -31.29 -23.27 20.23
C GLU A 139 -30.65 -22.72 18.94
N GLY A 140 -29.53 -23.33 18.55
CA GLY A 140 -28.76 -22.90 17.37
C GLY A 140 -27.86 -21.68 17.58
N GLY A 141 -27.60 -21.31 18.84
CA GLY A 141 -26.69 -20.24 19.24
C GLY A 141 -27.40 -18.91 19.57
N PRO A 142 -26.64 -17.83 19.84
CA PRO A 142 -25.17 -17.80 19.89
C PRO A 142 -24.61 -18.62 21.06
N TYR A 143 -23.32 -18.91 21.01
CA TYR A 143 -22.60 -19.75 21.95
C TYR A 143 -21.71 -18.91 22.87
N ARG A 144 -21.54 -19.36 24.11
CA ARG A 144 -20.55 -18.83 25.05
C ARG A 144 -19.15 -19.23 24.61
N THR A 145 -18.16 -18.35 24.81
CA THR A 145 -16.78 -18.57 24.35
C THR A 145 -16.13 -19.78 25.02
N TRP A 146 -16.27 -19.95 26.33
CA TRP A 146 -15.48 -20.91 27.11
C TRP A 146 -16.23 -22.20 27.45
N PHE A 147 -15.52 -23.33 27.48
CA PHE A 147 -16.03 -24.61 27.97
C PHE A 147 -15.99 -24.67 29.50
N VAL A 148 -16.88 -23.91 30.13
CA VAL A 148 -17.01 -23.82 31.60
C VAL A 148 -18.42 -24.16 32.05
N PRO A 149 -18.60 -24.66 33.29
CA PRO A 149 -19.94 -24.85 33.84
C PRO A 149 -20.67 -23.51 34.01
N GLU A 150 -22.00 -23.52 34.03
CA GLU A 150 -22.84 -22.34 34.29
C GLU A 150 -22.57 -21.67 35.64
N THR A 151 -21.89 -22.35 36.56
CA THR A 151 -21.49 -21.82 37.86
C THR A 151 -20.15 -21.07 37.82
N ALA A 152 -19.46 -21.03 36.67
CA ALA A 152 -18.21 -20.30 36.53
C ALA A 152 -18.42 -18.77 36.62
N GLU A 153 -17.36 -18.02 36.89
CA GLU A 153 -17.45 -16.56 36.97
C GLU A 153 -18.00 -15.95 35.67
N VAL A 154 -18.76 -14.87 35.79
CA VAL A 154 -19.48 -14.23 34.68
C VAL A 154 -18.55 -13.86 33.51
N GLY A 155 -17.29 -13.53 33.80
CA GLY A 155 -16.28 -13.23 32.78
C GLY A 155 -15.95 -14.38 31.82
N TRP A 156 -16.23 -15.63 32.21
CA TRP A 156 -16.06 -16.83 31.39
C TRP A 156 -17.34 -17.25 30.65
N GLN A 157 -18.43 -16.49 30.80
CA GLN A 157 -19.73 -16.78 30.19
C GLN A 157 -20.08 -15.80 29.07
N ASP A 158 -19.07 -15.11 28.51
CA ASP A 158 -19.26 -14.13 27.47
C ASP A 158 -19.72 -14.75 26.15
N VAL A 159 -20.39 -13.94 25.34
CA VAL A 159 -20.78 -14.26 23.96
C VAL A 159 -20.07 -13.28 23.05
N ASP A 160 -19.09 -13.76 22.29
CA ASP A 160 -18.28 -12.93 21.41
C ASP A 160 -18.65 -13.08 19.93
N LEU A 161 -18.57 -11.96 19.20
CA LEU A 161 -18.90 -11.86 17.78
C LEU A 161 -17.93 -12.63 16.88
N ALA A 162 -16.63 -12.53 17.13
CA ALA A 162 -15.60 -13.21 16.32
C ALA A 162 -15.64 -14.72 16.57
N VAL A 163 -15.75 -15.13 17.84
CA VAL A 163 -15.85 -16.56 18.23
C VAL A 163 -17.05 -17.23 17.57
N ASN A 164 -18.24 -16.63 17.68
CA ASN A 164 -19.44 -17.15 17.04
C ASN A 164 -19.33 -17.16 15.51
N SER A 165 -18.67 -16.16 14.92
CA SER A 165 -18.42 -16.12 13.49
C SER A 165 -17.48 -17.25 13.03
N ASN A 166 -16.51 -17.64 13.86
CA ASN A 166 -15.61 -18.78 13.60
C ASN A 166 -16.35 -20.12 13.70
N VAL A 167 -17.22 -20.29 14.71
CA VAL A 167 -18.13 -21.45 14.82
C VAL A 167 -19.00 -21.57 13.56
N ALA A 168 -19.68 -20.49 13.17
CA ALA A 168 -20.49 -20.47 11.96
C ALA A 168 -19.66 -20.75 10.69
N SER A 169 -18.41 -20.29 10.65
CA SER A 169 -17.52 -20.53 9.51
C SER A 169 -17.12 -22.00 9.37
N PHE A 170 -16.95 -22.74 10.47
CA PHE A 170 -16.74 -24.18 10.42
C PHE A 170 -18.02 -24.90 10.00
N LEU A 171 -19.15 -24.62 10.65
CA LEU A 171 -20.42 -25.29 10.38
C LEU A 171 -20.92 -25.09 8.95
N ARG A 172 -20.60 -23.95 8.33
CA ARG A 172 -20.88 -23.71 6.91
C ARG A 172 -20.17 -24.67 5.96
N LEU A 173 -19.00 -25.22 6.34
CA LEU A 173 -18.33 -26.27 5.56
C LEU A 173 -19.10 -27.61 5.57
N LEU A 174 -19.99 -27.77 6.55
CA LEU A 174 -20.90 -28.91 6.69
C LEU A 174 -22.30 -28.58 6.15
N ASP A 175 -22.44 -27.48 5.39
CA ASP A 175 -23.71 -26.97 4.88
C ASP A 175 -24.75 -26.64 5.97
N ILE A 176 -24.30 -26.32 7.19
CA ILE A 176 -25.16 -25.91 8.31
C ILE A 176 -25.21 -24.37 8.38
N SER A 177 -26.42 -23.84 8.50
CA SER A 177 -26.68 -22.41 8.69
C SER A 177 -27.24 -22.15 10.09
N LEU A 178 -26.81 -21.05 10.71
CA LEU A 178 -27.23 -20.63 12.06
C LEU A 178 -27.83 -19.22 12.02
N PRO A 179 -29.16 -19.08 11.89
CA PRO A 179 -29.83 -17.77 11.84
C PRO A 179 -29.55 -16.90 13.07
N ALA A 180 -29.42 -17.50 14.27
CA ALA A 180 -29.13 -16.76 15.49
C ALA A 180 -27.76 -16.05 15.45
N ILE A 181 -26.74 -16.69 14.85
CA ILE A 181 -25.43 -16.05 14.64
C ILE A 181 -25.50 -15.00 13.55
N THR A 182 -26.28 -15.22 12.49
CA THR A 182 -26.51 -14.19 11.47
C THR A 182 -27.19 -12.96 12.08
N ALA A 183 -28.15 -13.14 12.99
CA ALA A 183 -28.79 -12.04 13.71
C ALA A 183 -27.80 -11.29 14.64
N LEU A 184 -26.89 -12.01 15.30
CA LEU A 184 -25.79 -11.41 16.06
C LEU A 184 -24.89 -10.54 15.15
N GLN A 185 -24.52 -11.06 13.98
CA GLN A 185 -23.74 -10.33 12.98
C GLN A 185 -24.49 -9.11 12.44
N ASP A 186 -25.78 -9.23 12.11
CA ASP A 186 -26.63 -8.13 11.65
C ASP A 186 -26.76 -7.01 12.70
N ALA A 187 -26.87 -7.37 13.98
CA ALA A 187 -26.89 -6.39 15.06
C ALA A 187 -25.57 -5.59 15.15
N ALA A 188 -24.42 -6.25 14.91
CA ALA A 188 -23.11 -5.59 14.84
C ALA A 188 -22.99 -4.68 13.60
N ILE A 189 -23.45 -5.16 12.44
CA ILE A 189 -23.47 -4.38 11.18
C ILE A 189 -24.33 -3.13 11.33
N ALA A 190 -25.53 -3.24 11.88
CA ALA A 190 -26.46 -2.12 12.09
C ALA A 190 -25.86 -1.02 12.99
N LYS A 191 -24.98 -1.39 13.91
CA LYS A 191 -24.27 -0.46 14.81
C LYS A 191 -22.90 -0.03 14.29
N SER A 192 -22.43 -0.59 13.17
CA SER A 192 -21.06 -0.44 12.67
C SER A 192 -20.01 -0.65 13.77
N THR A 193 -20.22 -1.66 14.62
CA THR A 193 -19.35 -1.96 15.76
C THR A 193 -18.82 -3.38 15.61
N TYR A 194 -17.53 -3.50 15.25
CA TYR A 194 -16.87 -4.77 14.93
C TYR A 194 -15.73 -5.05 15.92
N THR A 195 -16.08 -5.13 17.20
CA THR A 195 -15.12 -5.26 18.30
C THR A 195 -15.22 -6.63 18.96
N SER A 196 -14.10 -7.12 19.47
CA SER A 196 -14.01 -8.32 20.29
C SER A 196 -12.96 -8.09 21.39
N PRO A 197 -13.14 -8.59 22.63
CA PRO A 197 -12.13 -8.47 23.68
C PRO A 197 -10.87 -9.31 23.38
N TYR A 198 -10.91 -10.19 22.39
CA TYR A 198 -9.81 -11.08 22.03
C TYR A 198 -8.93 -10.57 20.88
N TYR A 199 -9.40 -9.58 20.11
CA TYR A 199 -8.71 -9.10 18.91
C TYR A 199 -8.34 -7.63 19.00
N ILE A 200 -7.15 -7.29 18.50
CA ILE A 200 -6.57 -5.93 18.62
C ILE A 200 -7.31 -4.89 17.79
N SER A 201 -7.87 -5.32 16.66
CA SER A 201 -8.54 -4.44 15.70
C SER A 201 -9.78 -5.11 15.14
N GLU A 202 -10.53 -4.36 14.34
CA GLU A 202 -11.72 -4.84 13.65
C GLU A 202 -11.41 -5.79 12.49
N TYR A 203 -10.18 -5.81 11.96
CA TYR A 203 -9.83 -6.61 10.78
C TYR A 203 -10.00 -8.13 10.99
N PRO A 204 -9.49 -8.74 12.08
CA PRO A 204 -9.74 -10.16 12.36
C PRO A 204 -11.23 -10.47 12.58
N VAL A 205 -11.98 -9.57 13.22
CA VAL A 205 -13.42 -9.73 13.48
C VAL A 205 -14.20 -9.71 12.17
N LEU A 206 -13.93 -8.73 11.31
CA LEU A 206 -14.53 -8.61 9.98
C LEU A 206 -14.17 -9.80 9.09
N TYR A 207 -12.93 -10.29 9.16
CA TYR A 207 -12.52 -11.52 8.48
C TYR A 207 -13.31 -12.73 8.96
N ALA A 208 -13.40 -12.95 10.28
CA ALA A 208 -14.18 -14.04 10.86
C ALA A 208 -15.64 -13.99 10.40
N MET A 209 -16.27 -12.81 10.47
CA MET A 209 -17.63 -12.58 10.00
C MET A 209 -17.80 -12.87 8.51
N SER A 210 -16.91 -12.35 7.65
CA SER A 210 -17.00 -12.47 6.20
C SER A 210 -17.08 -13.92 5.71
N ARG A 211 -16.39 -14.85 6.40
CA ARG A 211 -16.35 -16.28 6.04
C ARG A 211 -17.68 -16.99 6.22
N SER A 212 -18.52 -16.52 7.13
CA SER A 212 -19.75 -17.19 7.54
C SER A 212 -21.01 -16.39 7.22
N TYR A 213 -20.90 -15.07 7.03
CA TYR A 213 -22.04 -14.19 6.84
C TYR A 213 -22.93 -14.65 5.67
N ALA A 214 -24.22 -14.78 5.97
CA ALA A 214 -25.25 -15.26 5.05
C ALA A 214 -26.49 -14.34 5.00
N GLY A 215 -26.45 -13.20 5.69
CA GLY A 215 -27.51 -12.20 5.65
C GLY A 215 -27.42 -11.25 4.44
N ASP A 216 -28.34 -10.30 4.38
CA ASP A 216 -28.49 -9.39 3.24
C ASP A 216 -27.67 -8.09 3.37
N ASN A 217 -27.10 -7.81 4.55
CA ASN A 217 -26.38 -6.57 4.86
C ASN A 217 -24.87 -6.64 4.55
N GLY A 218 -24.42 -7.60 3.74
CA GLY A 218 -23.00 -7.80 3.44
C GLY A 218 -22.35 -6.58 2.77
N GLN A 219 -23.12 -5.83 1.99
CA GLN A 219 -22.66 -4.59 1.37
C GLN A 219 -22.29 -3.50 2.39
N ALA A 220 -22.92 -3.48 3.57
CA ALA A 220 -22.56 -2.54 4.63
C ALA A 220 -21.16 -2.85 5.18
N ILE A 221 -20.81 -4.14 5.34
CA ILE A 221 -19.45 -4.56 5.71
C ILE A 221 -18.45 -4.16 4.62
N VAL A 222 -18.78 -4.38 3.35
CA VAL A 222 -17.93 -3.94 2.22
C VAL A 222 -17.67 -2.44 2.29
N ASN A 223 -18.71 -1.62 2.42
CA ASN A 223 -18.58 -0.17 2.47
C ASN A 223 -17.74 0.28 3.68
N TYR A 224 -17.94 -0.37 4.83
CA TYR A 224 -17.15 -0.10 6.03
C TYR A 224 -15.66 -0.39 5.81
N LEU A 225 -15.32 -1.60 5.31
CA LEU A 225 -13.95 -1.96 4.98
C LEU A 225 -13.33 -0.99 3.97
N LEU A 226 -14.06 -0.57 2.93
CA LEU A 226 -13.55 0.42 1.97
C LEU A 226 -13.26 1.78 2.62
N GLY A 227 -14.06 2.18 3.61
CA GLY A 227 -13.86 3.40 4.40
C GLY A 227 -12.62 3.38 5.30
N LEU A 228 -12.10 2.19 5.64
CA LEU A 228 -10.87 2.03 6.44
C LEU A 228 -9.58 2.17 5.62
N ARG A 229 -9.68 2.40 4.30
CA ARG A 229 -8.50 2.57 3.46
C ARG A 229 -7.75 3.83 3.83
N ASN A 230 -6.42 3.75 3.80
CA ASN A 230 -5.58 4.92 3.80
C ASN A 230 -5.66 5.68 2.45
N ASP A 231 -4.99 6.83 2.37
CA ASP A 231 -4.95 7.68 1.17
C ASP A 231 -4.38 6.97 -0.08
N ARG A 232 -3.71 5.84 0.11
CA ARG A 232 -3.13 5.00 -0.96
C ARG A 232 -4.05 3.86 -1.39
N GLY A 233 -5.24 3.75 -0.79
CA GLY A 233 -6.27 2.79 -1.16
C GLY A 233 -6.10 1.37 -0.60
N HIS A 234 -5.24 1.18 0.41
CA HIS A 234 -5.03 -0.11 1.11
C HIS A 234 -5.19 0.04 2.63
N TRP A 235 -5.02 -1.05 3.39
CA TRP A 235 -5.35 -1.13 4.83
C TRP A 235 -4.14 -1.13 5.76
N GLY A 236 -3.06 -0.44 5.38
CA GLY A 236 -1.82 -0.41 6.15
C GLY A 236 -0.99 -1.68 5.99
N ALA A 237 -0.63 -2.32 7.10
CA ALA A 237 0.30 -3.45 7.15
C ALA A 237 -0.17 -4.65 6.31
N PRO A 238 0.74 -5.53 5.85
CA PRO A 238 0.40 -6.67 5.00
C PRO A 238 -0.68 -7.60 5.60
N LEU A 239 -0.64 -7.87 6.91
CA LEU A 239 -1.64 -8.72 7.57
C LEU A 239 -3.04 -8.09 7.52
N LEU A 240 -3.17 -6.81 7.87
CA LEU A 240 -4.46 -6.10 7.84
C LEU A 240 -5.00 -6.00 6.41
N THR A 241 -4.11 -5.74 5.45
CA THR A 241 -4.42 -5.72 4.02
C THR A 241 -4.92 -7.09 3.55
N ALA A 242 -4.26 -8.18 3.96
CA ALA A 242 -4.67 -9.54 3.60
C ALA A 242 -6.05 -9.88 4.19
N LEU A 243 -6.29 -9.58 5.47
CA LEU A 243 -7.58 -9.80 6.12
C LEU A 243 -8.71 -9.01 5.44
N ALA A 244 -8.46 -7.75 5.08
CA ALA A 244 -9.45 -6.92 4.37
C ALA A 244 -9.74 -7.45 2.96
N VAL A 245 -8.71 -7.83 2.20
CA VAL A 245 -8.87 -8.42 0.86
C VAL A 245 -9.67 -9.72 0.93
N LEU A 246 -9.30 -10.63 1.85
CA LEU A 246 -10.04 -11.88 2.06
C LEU A 246 -11.49 -11.62 2.46
N SER A 247 -11.74 -10.65 3.32
CA SER A 247 -13.09 -10.27 3.72
C SER A 247 -13.93 -9.79 2.53
N LEU A 248 -13.36 -8.95 1.67
CA LEU A 248 -14.01 -8.48 0.45
C LEU A 248 -14.28 -9.61 -0.54
N LEU A 249 -13.35 -10.56 -0.68
CA LEU A 249 -13.52 -11.75 -1.53
C LEU A 249 -14.66 -12.65 -1.03
N HIS A 250 -14.71 -12.95 0.26
CA HIS A 250 -15.79 -13.77 0.84
C HIS A 250 -17.17 -13.11 0.69
N LEU A 251 -17.22 -11.78 0.79
CA LEU A 251 -18.43 -10.98 0.58
C LEU A 251 -18.76 -10.74 -0.91
N LYS A 252 -17.97 -11.32 -1.82
CA LYS A 252 -18.15 -11.20 -3.29
C LYS A 252 -18.15 -9.76 -3.79
N ALA A 253 -17.36 -8.89 -3.14
CA ALA A 253 -17.18 -7.52 -3.58
C ALA A 253 -16.43 -7.47 -4.92
N ASP A 254 -16.58 -6.35 -5.64
CA ASP A 254 -15.85 -6.13 -6.89
C ASP A 254 -14.34 -6.17 -6.65
N SER A 255 -13.68 -7.14 -7.27
CA SER A 255 -12.23 -7.35 -7.26
C SER A 255 -11.39 -6.12 -7.63
N SER A 256 -11.90 -5.22 -8.49
CA SER A 256 -11.20 -3.99 -8.87
C SER A 256 -10.95 -3.08 -7.67
N LEU A 257 -11.79 -3.19 -6.64
CA LEU A 257 -11.60 -2.49 -5.38
C LEU A 257 -10.31 -2.98 -4.70
N MET A 258 -9.97 -4.27 -4.78
CA MET A 258 -8.88 -4.88 -4.02
C MET A 258 -7.50 -4.64 -4.65
N VAL A 259 -7.44 -4.13 -5.88
CA VAL A 259 -6.20 -3.95 -6.66
C VAL A 259 -5.07 -3.27 -5.87
N PRO A 260 -5.28 -2.13 -5.17
CA PRO A 260 -4.20 -1.51 -4.40
C PRO A 260 -3.67 -2.41 -3.29
N GLY A 261 -4.56 -3.13 -2.58
CA GLY A 261 -4.18 -4.08 -1.55
C GLY A 261 -3.38 -5.25 -2.10
N ILE A 262 -3.80 -5.82 -3.23
CA ILE A 262 -3.06 -6.90 -3.91
C ILE A 262 -1.63 -6.48 -4.25
N LYS A 263 -1.42 -5.25 -4.71
CA LYS A 263 -0.07 -4.74 -5.01
C LYS A 263 0.82 -4.69 -3.77
N VAL A 264 0.28 -4.30 -2.63
CA VAL A 264 1.01 -4.29 -1.35
C VAL A 264 1.44 -5.71 -0.99
N LEU A 265 0.54 -6.69 -1.11
CA LEU A 265 0.83 -8.10 -0.80
C LEU A 265 1.86 -8.70 -1.78
N GLU A 266 1.73 -8.43 -3.08
CA GLU A 266 2.71 -8.87 -4.09
C GLU A 266 4.09 -8.29 -3.80
N THR A 267 4.16 -7.02 -3.40
CA THR A 267 5.43 -6.34 -3.12
C THR A 267 6.07 -6.87 -1.84
N ALA A 268 5.29 -7.02 -0.76
CA ALA A 268 5.77 -7.64 0.48
C ALA A 268 6.36 -9.02 0.18
N ALA A 269 5.65 -9.84 -0.59
CA ALA A 269 6.11 -11.17 -0.98
C ALA A 269 7.39 -11.18 -1.81
N LEU A 270 7.58 -10.19 -2.69
CA LEU A 270 8.80 -10.07 -3.51
C LEU A 270 10.00 -9.55 -2.70
N SER A 271 9.76 -8.67 -1.73
CA SER A 271 10.80 -8.13 -0.85
C SER A 271 11.26 -9.13 0.22
N GLY A 272 10.46 -10.17 0.50
CA GLY A 272 10.68 -11.08 1.62
C GLY A 272 10.48 -10.44 3.00
N TYR A 273 10.03 -9.18 3.04
CA TYR A 273 9.78 -8.43 4.26
C TYR A 273 8.33 -8.60 4.70
N TRP A 274 8.15 -9.04 5.94
CA TRP A 274 6.86 -9.32 6.54
C TRP A 274 6.80 -8.68 7.92
N ASP A 275 6.01 -7.62 8.05
CA ASP A 275 5.85 -6.92 9.32
C ASP A 275 5.20 -7.83 10.38
N GLU A 276 5.75 -7.75 11.59
CA GLU A 276 5.13 -8.26 12.81
C GLU A 276 3.93 -7.34 13.12
N THR A 277 2.73 -7.81 12.78
CA THR A 277 1.48 -7.05 12.99
C THR A 277 0.67 -7.69 14.11
N PRO A 278 0.25 -6.94 15.15
CA PRO A 278 -0.68 -7.40 16.18
C PRO A 278 -1.95 -8.03 15.60
N PHE A 279 -2.27 -9.24 16.06
CA PHE A 279 -3.45 -9.97 15.62
C PHE A 279 -4.50 -10.12 16.75
N CYS A 280 -4.14 -10.82 17.83
CA CYS A 280 -4.99 -11.04 18.99
C CYS A 280 -4.29 -10.57 20.29
N PHE A 281 -5.07 -10.34 21.34
CA PHE A 281 -4.52 -10.08 22.66
C PHE A 281 -3.89 -11.35 23.23
N ASP A 282 -2.76 -11.15 23.90
CA ASP A 282 -2.11 -12.14 24.76
C ASP A 282 -2.43 -11.83 26.22
N PRO A 283 -2.12 -12.75 27.16
CA PRO A 283 -2.34 -12.52 28.58
C PRO A 283 -1.70 -11.21 29.07
N GLU A 284 -2.44 -10.47 29.87
CA GLU A 284 -1.92 -9.32 30.61
C GLU A 284 -0.80 -9.77 31.57
N ARG A 285 0.31 -9.01 31.59
CA ARG A 285 1.41 -9.22 32.54
C ARG A 285 1.73 -7.90 33.21
N ASP A 286 1.78 -7.90 34.55
CA ASP A 286 2.08 -6.71 35.35
C ASP A 286 1.24 -5.47 34.96
N ARG A 287 -0.04 -5.68 34.61
CA ARG A 287 -0.98 -4.64 34.13
C ARG A 287 -0.66 -4.03 32.77
N VAL A 288 0.21 -4.68 31.99
CA VAL A 288 0.48 -4.34 30.61
C VAL A 288 -0.23 -5.35 29.71
N LEU A 289 -1.01 -4.83 28.76
CA LEU A 289 -1.65 -5.64 27.73
C LEU A 289 -0.63 -6.03 26.66
N TYR A 290 -0.62 -7.30 26.32
CA TYR A 290 0.24 -7.85 25.28
C TYR A 290 -0.58 -8.23 24.04
N ALA A 291 0.08 -8.25 22.89
CA ALA A 291 -0.51 -8.66 21.63
C ALA A 291 0.38 -9.67 20.93
N ALA A 292 -0.23 -10.72 20.41
CA ALA A 292 0.44 -11.75 19.65
C ALA A 292 0.67 -11.29 18.20
N GLN A 293 1.89 -11.50 17.71
CA GLN A 293 2.35 -11.16 16.37
C GLN A 293 3.06 -12.39 15.79
N SER A 294 2.92 -12.63 14.49
CA SER A 294 3.61 -13.75 13.84
C SER A 294 3.88 -13.43 12.37
N PRO A 295 5.16 -13.36 11.95
CA PRO A 295 5.52 -13.24 10.54
C PRO A 295 4.92 -14.38 9.71
N ALA A 296 4.93 -15.62 10.23
CA ALA A 296 4.35 -16.77 9.57
C ALA A 296 2.84 -16.60 9.32
N LEU A 297 2.11 -16.01 10.26
CA LEU A 297 0.70 -15.67 10.10
C LEU A 297 0.52 -14.62 8.99
N THR A 298 1.27 -13.52 9.03
CA THR A 298 1.24 -12.46 8.00
C THR A 298 1.47 -13.04 6.60
N VAL A 299 2.48 -13.91 6.48
CA VAL A 299 2.84 -14.59 5.24
C VAL A 299 1.72 -15.50 4.73
N ALA A 300 1.17 -16.34 5.61
CA ALA A 300 0.13 -17.31 5.25
C ALA A 300 -1.14 -16.60 4.76
N PHE A 301 -1.61 -15.58 5.48
CA PHE A 301 -2.77 -14.78 5.08
C PHE A 301 -2.54 -14.01 3.78
N SER A 302 -1.34 -13.45 3.60
CA SER A 302 -0.99 -12.75 2.36
C SER A 302 -1.01 -13.69 1.16
N LEU A 303 -0.50 -14.91 1.32
CA LEU A 303 -0.52 -15.92 0.27
C LEU A 303 -1.95 -16.39 -0.04
N ASP A 304 -2.79 -16.56 0.98
CA ASP A 304 -4.20 -16.92 0.82
C ASP A 304 -4.95 -15.83 0.03
N ALA A 305 -4.81 -14.57 0.44
CA ALA A 305 -5.42 -13.42 -0.24
C ALA A 305 -5.02 -13.34 -1.72
N LEU A 306 -3.73 -13.48 -2.03
CA LEU A 306 -3.23 -13.51 -3.41
C LEU A 306 -3.80 -14.70 -4.20
N SER A 307 -3.86 -15.88 -3.58
CA SER A 307 -4.34 -17.11 -4.23
C SER A 307 -5.82 -17.03 -4.56
N GLN A 308 -6.65 -16.57 -3.62
CA GLN A 308 -8.09 -16.44 -3.82
C GLN A 308 -8.43 -15.31 -4.82
N TYR A 309 -7.71 -14.18 -4.75
CA TYR A 309 -7.87 -13.10 -5.73
C TYR A 309 -7.54 -13.56 -7.16
N ASP A 310 -6.48 -14.34 -7.31
CA ASP A 310 -6.09 -14.92 -8.60
C ASP A 310 -7.14 -15.89 -9.15
N GLU A 311 -7.80 -16.66 -8.28
CA GLU A 311 -8.89 -17.54 -8.66
C GLU A 311 -10.12 -16.74 -9.12
N ALA A 312 -10.47 -15.65 -8.40
CA ALA A 312 -11.54 -14.73 -8.81
C ALA A 312 -11.25 -14.12 -10.20
N ILE A 313 -10.01 -13.68 -10.46
CA ILE A 313 -9.60 -13.21 -11.81
C ILE A 313 -9.80 -14.29 -12.87
N LYS A 314 -9.34 -15.52 -12.63
CA LYS A 314 -9.42 -16.61 -13.62
C LYS A 314 -10.85 -17.00 -13.97
N LYS A 315 -11.79 -16.87 -13.04
CA LYS A 315 -13.21 -17.14 -13.27
C LYS A 315 -13.89 -16.07 -14.16
N GLY A 316 -13.13 -15.09 -14.65
CA GLY A 316 -13.63 -14.05 -15.55
C GLY A 316 -14.33 -12.92 -14.80
N GLU A 317 -14.19 -12.87 -13.47
CA GLU A 317 -14.81 -11.84 -12.64
C GLU A 317 -14.02 -10.51 -12.69
N VAL A 318 -12.90 -10.42 -13.42
CA VAL A 318 -11.91 -9.33 -13.30
C VAL A 318 -11.01 -9.09 -14.53
N LYS A 319 -10.51 -7.84 -14.69
CA LYS A 319 -9.38 -7.46 -15.59
C LYS A 319 -8.07 -7.25 -14.79
N ALA A 320 -6.97 -7.88 -15.19
CA ALA A 320 -5.66 -7.78 -14.50
C ALA A 320 -5.08 -6.34 -14.52
N SER A 321 -4.56 -5.88 -13.36
CA SER A 321 -4.08 -4.50 -13.16
C SER A 321 -2.59 -4.26 -13.46
N ILE A 322 -1.73 -5.28 -13.49
CA ILE A 322 -0.28 -5.10 -13.74
C ILE A 322 0.17 -6.09 -14.82
N SER A 323 0.97 -5.61 -15.77
CA SER A 323 1.60 -6.45 -16.78
C SER A 323 2.62 -7.40 -16.14
N PRO A 324 2.61 -8.71 -16.45
CA PRO A 324 3.63 -9.66 -15.99
C PRO A 324 5.08 -9.23 -16.25
N LEU A 325 5.30 -8.35 -17.24
CA LEU A 325 6.60 -7.76 -17.56
C LEU A 325 7.10 -6.85 -16.42
N THR A 326 6.21 -6.02 -15.86
CA THR A 326 6.53 -5.05 -14.80
C THR A 326 7.00 -5.78 -13.54
N THR A 327 6.26 -6.80 -13.12
CA THR A 327 6.61 -7.54 -11.91
C THR A 327 7.92 -8.33 -12.06
N ARG A 328 8.18 -8.87 -13.26
CA ARG A 328 9.47 -9.53 -13.54
C ARG A 328 10.63 -8.53 -13.43
N ALA A 329 10.48 -7.35 -14.02
CA ALA A 329 11.51 -6.31 -13.96
C ALA A 329 11.84 -5.89 -12.52
N ILE A 330 10.82 -5.69 -11.69
CA ILE A 330 10.99 -5.36 -10.26
C ILE A 330 11.71 -6.49 -9.51
N SER A 331 11.29 -7.75 -9.72
CA SER A 331 11.92 -8.91 -9.09
C SER A 331 13.40 -9.06 -9.50
N ASP A 332 13.72 -8.81 -10.76
CA ASP A 332 15.12 -8.81 -11.23
C ASP A 332 15.93 -7.69 -10.59
N CYS A 333 15.33 -6.52 -10.33
CA CYS A 333 15.99 -5.42 -9.61
C CYS A 333 16.27 -5.78 -8.16
N ILE A 334 15.27 -6.30 -7.43
CA ILE A 334 15.41 -6.72 -6.03
C ILE A 334 16.61 -7.67 -5.90
N ARG A 335 16.67 -8.70 -6.74
CA ARG A 335 17.76 -9.68 -6.72
C ARG A 335 19.15 -9.05 -6.93
N VAL A 336 19.26 -8.09 -7.85
CA VAL A 336 20.54 -7.39 -8.10
C VAL A 336 20.90 -6.47 -6.94
N VAL A 337 19.92 -5.79 -6.36
CA VAL A 337 20.10 -4.90 -5.21
C VAL A 337 20.50 -5.71 -3.97
N ASP A 338 19.85 -6.83 -3.68
CA ASP A 338 20.22 -7.73 -2.58
C ASP A 338 21.66 -8.21 -2.72
N GLN A 339 22.11 -8.51 -3.94
CA GLN A 339 23.50 -8.87 -4.19
C GLN A 339 24.44 -7.70 -3.93
N HIS A 340 24.10 -6.49 -4.37
CA HIS A 340 24.89 -5.29 -4.09
C HIS A 340 24.95 -4.95 -2.60
N LEU A 341 23.87 -5.18 -1.86
CA LEU A 341 23.76 -4.88 -0.43
C LEU A 341 24.67 -5.80 0.42
N LYS A 342 25.08 -6.96 -0.10
CA LYS A 342 26.09 -7.81 0.55
C LYS A 342 27.45 -7.12 0.65
N ASP A 343 27.80 -6.31 -0.34
CA ASP A 343 29.08 -5.59 -0.41
C ASP A 343 29.05 -4.24 0.31
N VAL A 344 27.88 -3.85 0.85
CA VAL A 344 27.70 -2.63 1.64
C VAL A 344 28.00 -2.92 3.12
N PRO A 345 28.66 -2.00 3.86
CA PRO A 345 28.91 -2.15 5.28
C PRO A 345 27.65 -2.51 6.08
N ALA A 346 27.77 -3.49 6.96
CA ALA A 346 26.62 -4.05 7.71
C ALA A 346 25.81 -2.99 8.48
N ILE A 347 26.46 -1.91 8.92
CA ILE A 347 25.82 -0.83 9.69
C ILE A 347 24.79 -0.02 8.89
N VAL A 348 24.96 0.15 7.57
CA VAL A 348 24.01 0.93 6.73
C VAL A 348 23.06 0.04 5.92
N ARG A 349 23.32 -1.28 5.87
CA ARG A 349 22.54 -2.23 5.08
C ARG A 349 21.04 -2.25 5.43
N PRO A 350 20.63 -2.32 6.72
CA PRO A 350 19.19 -2.35 7.05
C PRO A 350 18.47 -1.09 6.60
N ALA A 351 19.08 0.08 6.80
CA ALA A 351 18.50 1.36 6.39
C ALA A 351 18.35 1.47 4.87
N LEU A 352 19.35 1.04 4.09
CA LEU A 352 19.27 1.00 2.63
C LEU A 352 18.19 0.03 2.14
N GLN A 353 18.09 -1.15 2.75
CA GLN A 353 17.06 -2.13 2.41
C GLN A 353 15.66 -1.57 2.69
N SER A 354 15.46 -0.93 3.85
CA SER A 354 14.18 -0.32 4.23
C SER A 354 13.76 0.72 3.20
N VAL A 355 14.64 1.69 2.91
CA VAL A 355 14.36 2.76 1.94
C VAL A 355 14.06 2.20 0.55
N PHE A 356 14.81 1.18 0.13
CA PHE A 356 14.57 0.51 -1.14
C PHE A 356 13.20 -0.18 -1.18
N ASN A 357 12.87 -0.98 -0.17
CA ASN A 357 11.60 -1.69 -0.07
C ASN A 357 10.41 -0.71 -0.04
N ASP A 358 10.52 0.39 0.71
CA ASP A 358 9.53 1.45 0.76
C ASP A 358 9.26 2.05 -0.62
N MET A 359 10.30 2.24 -1.44
CA MET A 359 10.13 2.77 -2.79
C MET A 359 9.54 1.75 -3.75
N VAL A 360 9.91 0.47 -3.64
CA VAL A 360 9.26 -0.59 -4.43
C VAL A 360 7.76 -0.63 -4.12
N LEU A 361 7.36 -0.47 -2.85
CA LEU A 361 5.96 -0.37 -2.45
C LEU A 361 5.25 0.86 -3.04
N ARG A 362 5.97 1.97 -3.22
CA ARG A 362 5.43 3.20 -3.82
C ARG A 362 5.35 3.16 -5.36
N ASP A 363 6.15 2.33 -6.04
CA ASP A 363 6.16 2.23 -7.52
C ASP A 363 5.03 1.35 -8.08
N THR A 364 3.78 1.71 -7.77
CA THR A 364 2.59 0.89 -8.07
C THR A 364 2.30 0.67 -9.57
N HIS A 365 2.98 1.41 -10.45
CA HIS A 365 2.84 1.34 -11.90
C HIS A 365 4.11 0.84 -12.61
N GLY A 366 5.19 0.59 -11.87
CA GLY A 366 6.49 0.22 -12.45
C GLY A 366 7.14 1.34 -13.25
N HIS A 367 6.76 2.59 -13.02
CA HIS A 367 7.28 3.73 -13.76
C HIS A 367 8.71 4.07 -13.31
N ILE A 368 9.17 3.59 -12.16
CA ILE A 368 10.52 3.80 -11.66
C ILE A 368 11.40 2.59 -12.01
N PHE A 369 11.07 1.42 -11.46
CA PHE A 369 11.90 0.22 -11.55
C PHE A 369 11.70 -0.56 -12.84
N ALA A 370 10.59 -0.41 -13.56
CA ALA A 370 10.35 -1.17 -14.79
C ALA A 370 10.41 -0.32 -16.07
N LEU A 371 10.78 0.97 -15.97
CA LEU A 371 10.78 1.88 -17.12
C LEU A 371 11.64 1.41 -18.28
N SER A 372 12.86 0.91 -18.02
CA SER A 372 13.76 0.45 -19.09
C SER A 372 13.24 -0.84 -19.72
N SER A 373 12.68 -1.75 -18.91
CA SER A 373 11.99 -2.94 -19.43
C SER A 373 10.78 -2.59 -20.29
N TYR A 374 9.99 -1.63 -19.83
CA TYR A 374 8.82 -1.16 -20.55
C TYR A 374 9.22 -0.56 -21.90
N PHE A 375 10.21 0.35 -21.91
CA PHE A 375 10.73 0.95 -23.14
C PHE A 375 11.29 -0.11 -24.10
N ALA A 376 12.12 -1.04 -23.61
CA ALA A 376 12.67 -2.11 -24.42
C ALA A 376 11.58 -2.98 -25.07
N SER A 377 10.46 -3.21 -24.37
CA SER A 377 9.33 -3.99 -24.91
C SER A 377 8.62 -3.33 -26.10
N LEU A 378 8.81 -2.02 -26.29
CA LEU A 378 8.23 -1.23 -27.38
C LEU A 378 9.13 -1.16 -28.62
N LEU A 379 10.37 -1.64 -28.54
CA LEU A 379 11.28 -1.68 -29.69
C LEU A 379 10.77 -2.62 -30.78
N LYS A 380 11.11 -2.30 -32.03
CA LYS A 380 10.90 -3.20 -33.16
C LYS A 380 11.78 -4.45 -33.06
N PRO A 381 11.34 -5.60 -33.61
CA PRO A 381 12.04 -6.88 -33.46
C PRO A 381 13.49 -6.90 -33.95
N GLU A 382 13.85 -6.06 -34.92
CA GLU A 382 15.22 -5.91 -35.43
C GLU A 382 16.20 -5.29 -34.42
N TYR A 383 15.67 -4.61 -33.39
CA TYR A 383 16.48 -4.06 -32.30
C TYR A 383 16.46 -5.03 -31.11
N SER A 384 17.63 -5.59 -30.82
CA SER A 384 17.81 -6.44 -29.64
C SER A 384 18.64 -5.73 -28.59
N VAL A 385 18.18 -5.83 -27.34
CA VAL A 385 18.87 -5.28 -26.17
C VAL A 385 19.09 -6.42 -25.19
N SER A 386 20.32 -6.52 -24.69
CA SER A 386 20.67 -7.52 -23.68
C SER A 386 19.75 -7.41 -22.45
N PRO A 387 19.12 -8.51 -21.98
CA PRO A 387 18.37 -8.52 -20.73
C PRO A 387 19.21 -8.04 -19.53
N ALA A 388 20.50 -8.35 -19.50
CA ALA A 388 21.40 -7.91 -18.44
C ALA A 388 21.56 -6.38 -18.42
N LEU A 389 21.65 -5.75 -19.61
CA LEU A 389 21.68 -4.30 -19.73
C LEU A 389 20.36 -3.69 -19.22
N ILE A 390 19.21 -4.23 -19.62
CA ILE A 390 17.90 -3.73 -19.18
C ILE A 390 17.79 -3.80 -17.65
N THR A 391 18.17 -4.91 -17.03
CA THR A 391 18.14 -5.06 -15.56
C THR A 391 19.05 -4.04 -14.88
N LEU A 392 20.29 -3.84 -15.36
CA LEU A 392 21.19 -2.84 -14.80
C LEU A 392 20.63 -1.42 -14.91
N LEU A 393 19.98 -1.08 -16.03
CA LEU A 393 19.34 0.22 -16.23
C LEU A 393 18.12 0.44 -15.32
N ASN A 394 17.32 -0.60 -15.10
CA ASN A 394 16.23 -0.55 -14.13
C ASN A 394 16.73 -0.32 -12.70
N VAL A 395 17.80 -1.00 -12.30
CA VAL A 395 18.45 -0.82 -11.00
C VAL A 395 19.03 0.59 -10.87
N ALA A 396 19.71 1.10 -11.90
CA ALA A 396 20.23 2.46 -11.90
C ALA A 396 19.12 3.51 -11.81
N ASN A 397 18.00 3.32 -12.50
CA ASN A 397 16.82 4.19 -12.37
C ASN A 397 16.26 4.17 -10.94
N GLY A 398 16.14 2.99 -10.33
CA GLY A 398 15.70 2.83 -8.95
C GLY A 398 16.58 3.58 -7.95
N TYR A 399 17.91 3.35 -8.01
CA TYR A 399 18.87 4.05 -7.16
C TYR A 399 18.89 5.56 -7.39
N GLY A 400 18.78 6.00 -8.65
CA GLY A 400 18.71 7.43 -8.96
C GLY A 400 17.48 8.08 -8.36
N TRP A 401 16.31 7.47 -8.55
CA TRP A 401 15.05 7.98 -8.00
C TRP A 401 15.07 8.04 -6.47
N LEU A 402 15.60 7.00 -5.83
CA LEU A 402 15.77 6.94 -4.38
C LEU A 402 16.71 8.03 -3.86
N ALA A 403 17.89 8.18 -4.46
CA ALA A 403 18.85 9.20 -4.08
C ALA A 403 18.23 10.60 -4.17
N TYR A 404 17.54 10.89 -5.28
CA TYR A 404 16.90 12.19 -5.47
C TYR A 404 15.70 12.42 -4.56
N THR A 405 14.92 11.39 -4.24
CA THR A 405 13.83 11.51 -3.26
C THR A 405 14.39 11.91 -1.89
N LEU A 406 15.44 11.23 -1.42
CA LEU A 406 16.08 11.56 -0.14
C LEU A 406 16.71 12.96 -0.14
N TYR A 407 17.33 13.37 -1.25
CA TYR A 407 17.82 14.75 -1.38
C TYR A 407 16.66 15.75 -1.33
N ASP A 408 15.56 15.49 -2.03
CA ASP A 408 14.40 16.38 -2.05
C ASP A 408 13.81 16.54 -0.64
N ASP A 409 13.58 15.43 0.07
CA ASP A 409 13.11 15.43 1.46
C ASP A 409 14.00 16.29 2.37
N LEU A 410 15.33 16.17 2.23
CA LEU A 410 16.30 16.99 2.97
C LEU A 410 16.22 18.48 2.60
N LEU A 411 16.12 18.79 1.30
CA LEU A 411 16.05 20.16 0.79
C LEU A 411 14.74 20.85 1.15
N ASP A 412 13.69 20.07 1.34
CA ASP A 412 12.36 20.49 1.76
C ASP A 412 12.22 20.63 3.28
N GLY A 413 13.19 20.11 4.04
CA GLY A 413 13.16 20.11 5.51
C GLY A 413 12.24 19.04 6.11
N GLU A 414 11.87 18.05 5.30
CA GLU A 414 10.99 16.94 5.65
C GLU A 414 11.79 15.65 5.97
N GLY A 415 13.05 15.59 5.52
CA GLY A 415 13.96 14.45 5.69
C GLY A 415 14.90 14.56 6.90
N ASP A 416 15.34 13.41 7.38
CA ASP A 416 16.39 13.29 8.42
C ASP A 416 17.78 13.40 7.79
N ILE A 417 18.67 14.24 8.35
CA ILE A 417 20.08 14.37 7.97
C ILE A 417 20.79 13.01 7.96
N ALA A 418 20.38 12.07 8.81
CA ALA A 418 20.91 10.70 8.82
C ALA A 418 20.67 9.92 7.51
N SER A 419 19.76 10.38 6.64
CA SER A 419 19.52 9.79 5.32
C SER A 419 20.54 10.19 4.26
N LEU A 420 21.31 11.27 4.48
CA LEU A 420 22.28 11.79 3.51
C LEU A 420 23.34 10.75 3.06
N PRO A 421 23.95 9.95 3.96
CA PRO A 421 24.85 8.87 3.55
C PRO A 421 24.18 7.81 2.68
N LEU A 422 22.88 7.55 2.89
CA LEU A 422 22.11 6.59 2.08
C LEU A 422 21.93 7.14 0.66
N ALA A 423 21.51 8.40 0.53
CA ALA A 423 21.38 9.08 -0.75
C ALA A 423 22.68 9.07 -1.55
N ASN A 424 23.79 9.44 -0.90
CA ASN A 424 25.13 9.41 -1.51
C ASN A 424 25.54 8.01 -1.96
N THR A 425 25.26 6.99 -1.13
CA THR A 425 25.56 5.59 -1.48
C THR A 425 24.81 5.18 -2.75
N MET A 426 23.52 5.52 -2.85
CA MET A 426 22.72 5.19 -4.03
C MET A 426 23.17 5.96 -5.27
N LEU A 427 23.49 7.25 -5.14
CA LEU A 427 24.02 8.05 -6.25
C LEU A 427 25.37 7.51 -6.77
N LEU A 428 26.26 7.08 -5.87
CA LEU A 428 27.52 6.42 -6.24
C LEU A 428 27.26 5.13 -7.03
N ARG A 429 26.22 4.36 -6.69
CA ARG A 429 25.83 3.17 -7.47
C ARG A 429 25.33 3.53 -8.85
N VAL A 430 24.55 4.60 -9.01
CA VAL A 430 24.14 5.11 -10.34
C VAL A 430 25.37 5.43 -11.19
N ILE A 431 26.32 6.19 -10.63
CA ILE A 431 27.55 6.58 -11.33
C ILE A 431 28.38 5.36 -11.72
N SER A 432 28.57 4.39 -10.80
CA SER A 432 29.30 3.16 -11.09
C SER A 432 28.64 2.40 -12.24
N ILE A 433 27.33 2.13 -12.15
CA ILE A 433 26.61 1.38 -13.19
C ILE A 433 26.79 2.04 -14.54
N TYR A 434 26.52 3.36 -14.67
CA TYR A 434 26.62 4.07 -15.94
C TYR A 434 28.04 4.19 -16.50
N ASN A 435 29.06 4.19 -15.65
CA ASN A 435 30.46 4.17 -16.09
C ASN A 435 30.89 2.80 -16.60
N ASP A 436 30.35 1.73 -16.01
CA ASP A 436 30.69 0.34 -16.34
C ASP A 436 29.90 -0.20 -17.56
N LEU A 437 28.86 0.51 -18.01
CA LEU A 437 28.13 0.14 -19.23
C LEU A 437 29.03 0.22 -20.47
N ALA A 438 29.01 -0.83 -21.29
CA ALA A 438 29.68 -0.85 -22.60
C ALA A 438 28.91 -0.01 -23.64
N LEU A 439 28.87 1.31 -23.47
CA LEU A 439 28.19 2.26 -24.35
C LEU A 439 29.19 3.17 -25.10
N PRO A 440 28.77 3.83 -26.19
CA PRO A 440 29.66 4.74 -26.91
C PRO A 440 30.20 5.87 -26.00
N PRO A 441 31.46 6.32 -26.16
CA PRO A 441 32.04 7.41 -25.35
C PRO A 441 31.23 8.71 -25.37
N GLY A 442 30.48 8.95 -26.45
CA GLY A 442 29.52 10.06 -26.54
C GLY A 442 28.41 9.99 -25.51
N PHE A 443 27.94 8.79 -25.18
CA PHE A 443 26.91 8.57 -24.17
C PHE A 443 27.42 8.86 -22.75
N HIS A 444 28.62 8.41 -22.36
CA HIS A 444 29.16 8.73 -21.03
C HIS A 444 29.39 10.23 -20.81
N ARG A 445 29.74 10.97 -21.88
CA ARG A 445 29.77 12.45 -21.82
C ARG A 445 28.37 13.03 -21.68
N PHE A 446 27.39 12.46 -22.37
CA PHE A 446 25.99 12.87 -22.27
C PHE A 446 25.42 12.61 -20.86
N PHE A 447 25.64 11.42 -20.29
CA PHE A 447 25.28 11.05 -18.92
C PHE A 447 25.81 12.08 -17.91
N ARG A 448 27.12 12.36 -17.92
CA ARG A 448 27.72 13.36 -17.01
C ARG A 448 27.05 14.73 -17.14
N ARG A 449 26.78 15.19 -18.37
CA ARG A 449 26.06 16.45 -18.60
C ARG A 449 24.63 16.43 -18.06
N ILE A 450 23.95 15.28 -18.04
CA ILE A 450 22.62 15.17 -17.42
C ILE A 450 22.74 15.31 -15.90
N MET A 451 23.70 14.62 -15.28
CA MET A 451 23.96 14.74 -13.84
C MET A 451 24.29 16.19 -13.46
N ASP A 452 25.19 16.86 -14.19
CA ASP A 452 25.54 18.27 -13.95
C ASP A 452 24.32 19.20 -14.05
N ARG A 453 23.40 18.91 -14.98
CA ARG A 453 22.17 19.71 -15.16
C ARG A 453 21.17 19.51 -14.04
N ILE A 454 21.04 18.30 -13.51
CA ILE A 454 20.19 18.01 -12.35
C ILE A 454 20.68 18.82 -11.15
N GLU A 455 21.97 18.72 -10.84
CA GLU A 455 22.57 19.45 -9.71
C GLU A 455 22.45 20.98 -9.87
N ALA A 456 22.70 21.49 -11.08
CA ALA A 456 22.53 22.91 -11.37
C ALA A 456 21.07 23.38 -11.21
N ALA A 457 20.09 22.54 -11.59
CA ALA A 457 18.67 22.86 -11.45
C ALA A 457 18.23 22.86 -9.98
N ASN A 458 18.64 21.86 -9.18
CA ASN A 458 18.36 21.81 -7.75
C ASN A 458 19.02 22.99 -7.01
N TYR A 459 20.29 23.31 -7.32
CA TYR A 459 20.96 24.47 -6.74
C TYR A 459 20.25 25.79 -7.07
N TRP A 460 19.80 25.95 -8.32
CA TRP A 460 19.02 27.10 -8.74
C TRP A 460 17.70 27.21 -7.97
N GLU A 461 16.97 26.12 -7.78
CA GLU A 461 15.71 26.14 -7.04
C GLU A 461 15.92 26.59 -5.59
N ILE A 462 16.87 25.98 -4.87
CA ILE A 462 17.16 26.35 -3.48
C ILE A 462 17.51 27.85 -3.38
N THR A 463 18.30 28.34 -4.33
CA THR A 463 18.79 29.71 -4.33
C THR A 463 17.70 30.74 -4.64
N TYR A 464 16.80 30.44 -5.59
CA TYR A 464 15.89 31.44 -6.16
C TYR A 464 14.40 31.21 -5.85
N CYS A 465 14.02 30.00 -5.43
CA CYS A 465 12.62 29.61 -5.22
C CYS A 465 12.25 29.40 -3.75
N ARG A 466 13.23 29.39 -2.83
CA ARG A 466 13.00 29.30 -1.38
C ARG A 466 13.06 30.69 -0.75
N LEU A 467 11.91 31.19 -0.33
CA LEU A 467 11.78 32.49 0.33
C LEU A 467 11.68 32.35 1.85
N PRO A 468 12.27 33.27 2.62
CA PRO A 468 12.25 33.19 4.06
C PRO A 468 10.87 33.49 4.62
N ILE A 469 10.48 32.72 5.65
CA ILE A 469 9.25 32.94 6.41
C ILE A 469 9.58 33.64 7.73
N ARG A 470 8.83 34.68 8.08
CA ARG A 470 8.94 35.38 9.38
C ARG A 470 7.57 35.75 9.90
N ARG A 471 7.27 35.40 11.16
CA ARG A 471 6.01 35.75 11.85
C ARG A 471 4.77 35.43 10.98
N ASN A 472 4.72 34.21 10.44
CA ASN A 472 3.64 33.73 9.58
C ASN A 472 3.47 34.51 8.26
N ALA A 473 4.57 35.05 7.71
CA ALA A 473 4.57 35.73 6.42
C ALA A 473 5.77 35.31 5.56
N VAL A 474 5.54 35.07 4.28
CA VAL A 474 6.57 34.82 3.27
C VAL A 474 7.12 36.17 2.80
N ILE A 475 8.42 36.39 2.92
CA ILE A 475 9.06 37.66 2.54
C ILE A 475 9.42 37.63 1.07
N ILE A 476 8.81 38.53 0.29
CA ILE A 476 9.01 38.61 -1.16
C ILE A 476 9.94 39.77 -1.50
N LYS A 477 11.10 39.44 -2.05
CA LYS A 477 12.02 40.40 -2.67
C LYS A 477 11.91 40.39 -4.19
N GLN A 478 11.87 39.18 -4.75
CA GLN A 478 11.77 38.92 -6.17
C GLN A 478 11.10 37.56 -6.35
N LEU A 479 10.44 37.37 -7.49
CA LEU A 479 9.90 36.07 -7.87
C LEU A 479 10.88 35.35 -8.83
N PRO A 480 11.00 34.01 -8.75
CA PRO A 480 11.86 33.22 -9.62
C PRO A 480 11.44 33.32 -11.10
N GLN A 481 12.41 33.19 -12.00
CA GLN A 481 12.19 33.26 -13.46
C GLN A 481 12.29 31.89 -14.12
N TYR A 482 11.15 31.22 -14.29
CA TYR A 482 11.08 29.87 -14.87
C TYR A 482 11.28 29.77 -16.39
N ARG A 483 11.29 30.92 -17.12
CA ARG A 483 11.47 31.00 -18.58
C ARG A 483 10.66 29.96 -19.37
N THR A 484 11.30 28.92 -19.89
CA THR A 484 10.69 27.88 -20.74
C THR A 484 10.31 26.61 -19.98
N TYR A 485 10.31 26.63 -18.64
CA TYR A 485 10.09 25.47 -17.75
C TYR A 485 11.09 24.32 -17.88
N ASN A 486 12.13 24.45 -18.71
CA ASN A 486 13.18 23.43 -18.86
C ASN A 486 13.87 23.08 -17.54
N LEU A 487 13.93 24.03 -16.60
CA LEU A 487 14.47 23.79 -15.26
C LEU A 487 13.68 22.72 -14.48
N LEU A 488 12.36 22.62 -14.71
CA LEU A 488 11.53 21.58 -14.08
C LEU A 488 11.91 20.19 -14.60
N ALA A 489 12.08 20.06 -15.92
CA ALA A 489 12.57 18.81 -16.51
C ALA A 489 13.98 18.47 -16.01
N ASP A 490 14.85 19.46 -15.91
CA ASP A 490 16.26 19.23 -15.59
C ASP A 490 16.47 18.68 -14.19
N ARG A 491 15.60 18.99 -13.21
CA ARG A 491 15.64 18.39 -11.86
C ARG A 491 15.47 16.88 -11.84
N SER A 492 14.74 16.33 -12.82
CA SER A 492 14.39 14.88 -12.84
C SER A 492 14.80 14.20 -14.14
N LEU A 493 15.61 14.83 -14.98
CA LEU A 493 15.96 14.33 -16.31
C LEU A 493 16.75 13.02 -16.26
N GLY A 494 17.32 12.68 -15.10
CA GLY A 494 17.96 11.39 -14.83
C GLY A 494 17.03 10.21 -15.09
N HIS A 495 15.72 10.39 -14.92
CA HIS A 495 14.70 9.36 -15.20
C HIS A 495 14.68 8.90 -16.67
N ALA A 496 15.17 9.73 -17.59
CA ALA A 496 15.25 9.41 -19.02
C ALA A 496 16.49 8.55 -19.38
N LEU A 497 17.47 8.41 -18.48
CA LEU A 497 18.77 7.82 -18.81
C LEU A 497 18.68 6.34 -19.20
N GLY A 498 17.77 5.56 -18.61
CA GLY A 498 17.53 4.16 -18.98
C GLY A 498 17.13 4.00 -20.46
N PRO A 499 15.99 4.57 -20.90
CA PRO A 499 15.60 4.60 -22.31
C PRO A 499 16.68 5.17 -23.24
N LEU A 500 17.38 6.24 -22.85
CA LEU A 500 18.44 6.82 -23.67
C LEU A 500 19.66 5.91 -23.80
N ALA A 501 20.02 5.15 -22.75
CA ALA A 501 21.08 4.16 -22.80
C ALA A 501 20.71 2.98 -23.72
N ILE A 502 19.44 2.56 -23.70
CA ILE A 502 18.91 1.57 -24.64
C ILE A 502 19.11 2.06 -26.09
N LEU A 503 18.66 3.28 -26.39
CA LEU A 503 18.81 3.86 -27.73
C LEU A 503 20.28 4.00 -28.15
N ALA A 504 21.16 4.36 -27.22
CA ALA A 504 22.61 4.42 -27.47
C ALA A 504 23.20 3.03 -27.78
N SER A 505 22.74 1.99 -27.08
CA SER A 505 23.21 0.60 -27.28
C SER A 505 22.85 0.04 -28.66
N ILE A 506 21.70 0.45 -29.21
CA ILE A 506 21.24 0.07 -30.56
C ILE A 506 21.61 1.12 -31.63
N GLN A 507 22.40 2.14 -31.26
CA GLN A 507 22.87 3.21 -32.13
C GLN A 507 21.77 4.05 -32.82
N ALA A 508 20.57 4.13 -32.22
CA ALA A 508 19.43 4.90 -32.73
C ALA A 508 19.53 6.40 -32.38
N THR A 509 20.57 7.07 -32.91
CA THR A 509 20.93 8.45 -32.52
C THR A 509 19.88 9.51 -32.83
N ALA A 510 19.09 9.34 -33.90
CA ALA A 510 17.97 10.22 -34.21
C ALA A 510 16.88 10.15 -33.12
N ASP A 511 16.51 8.93 -32.74
CA ASP A 511 15.50 8.66 -31.73
C ASP A 511 15.95 9.06 -30.32
N MET A 512 17.26 9.16 -30.05
CA MET A 512 17.76 9.70 -28.76
C MET A 512 17.35 11.17 -28.55
N ARG A 513 17.33 11.98 -29.61
CA ARG A 513 16.90 13.39 -29.50
C ARG A 513 15.40 13.47 -29.22
N SER A 514 14.61 12.68 -29.94
CA SER A 514 13.16 12.56 -29.73
C SER A 514 12.87 12.06 -28.31
N CYS A 515 13.53 10.99 -27.85
CA CYS A 515 13.37 10.47 -26.50
C CYS A 515 13.73 11.52 -25.42
N THR A 516 14.80 12.30 -25.63
CA THR A 516 15.15 13.39 -24.71
C THR A 516 14.05 14.47 -24.67
N ALA A 517 13.49 14.84 -25.83
CA ALA A 517 12.41 15.82 -25.91
C ALA A 517 11.10 15.31 -25.29
N LEU A 518 10.76 14.02 -25.51
CA LEU A 518 9.67 13.33 -24.85
C LEU A 518 9.77 13.46 -23.33
N PHE A 519 10.89 13.03 -22.73
CA PHE A 519 11.04 13.05 -21.28
C PHE A 519 11.05 14.47 -20.72
N ARG A 520 11.61 15.45 -21.44
CA ARG A 520 11.49 16.86 -21.02
C ARG A 520 10.03 17.30 -20.93
N HIS A 521 9.23 17.03 -21.95
CA HIS A 521 7.82 17.41 -21.94
C HIS A 521 7.01 16.64 -20.89
N TYR A 522 7.24 15.33 -20.77
CA TYR A 522 6.64 14.50 -19.73
C TYR A 522 6.93 15.03 -18.32
N LEU A 523 8.20 15.28 -18.00
CA LEU A 523 8.62 15.74 -16.67
C LEU A 523 8.08 17.15 -16.36
N ILE A 524 8.04 18.05 -17.34
CA ILE A 524 7.40 19.37 -17.17
C ILE A 524 5.90 19.20 -16.88
N ALA A 525 5.20 18.36 -17.65
CA ALA A 525 3.77 18.13 -17.47
C ALA A 525 3.47 17.55 -16.08
N ARG A 526 4.27 16.57 -15.65
CA ARG A 526 4.15 15.93 -14.34
C ARG A 526 4.38 16.93 -13.20
N GLN A 527 5.50 17.67 -13.21
CA GLN A 527 5.79 18.63 -12.14
C GLN A 527 4.71 19.73 -12.06
N LEU A 528 4.26 20.27 -13.19
CA LEU A 528 3.21 21.28 -13.19
C LEU A 528 1.87 20.74 -12.66
N ASN A 529 1.60 19.45 -12.87
CA ASN A 529 0.42 18.80 -12.33
C ASN A 529 0.54 18.63 -10.81
N ASP A 530 1.70 18.16 -10.32
CA ASP A 530 1.96 17.95 -8.90
C ASP A 530 1.91 19.30 -8.13
N ASP A 531 2.63 20.32 -8.62
CA ASP A 531 2.59 21.69 -8.06
C ASP A 531 1.17 22.29 -8.01
N MET A 532 0.26 21.84 -8.87
CA MET A 532 -1.13 22.32 -8.88
C MET A 532 -1.91 21.78 -7.68
N HIS A 533 -1.60 20.58 -7.21
CA HIS A 533 -2.20 19.98 -6.03
C HIS A 533 -1.58 20.54 -4.74
N ASP A 534 -0.28 20.83 -4.75
CA ASP A 534 0.49 21.17 -3.55
C ASP A 534 0.72 22.66 -3.31
N TRP A 535 0.22 23.54 -4.19
CA TRP A 535 0.54 24.98 -4.18
C TRP A 535 0.33 25.70 -2.83
N LYS A 536 -0.64 25.26 -2.00
CA LYS A 536 -0.87 25.84 -0.67
C LYS A 536 0.23 25.45 0.32
N SER A 537 0.60 24.18 0.30
CA SER A 537 1.69 23.60 1.08
C SER A 537 3.01 24.29 0.70
N ASP A 538 3.24 24.43 -0.60
CA ASP A 538 4.42 25.10 -1.15
C ASP A 538 4.58 26.51 -0.63
N ILE A 539 3.57 27.37 -0.81
CA ILE A 539 3.67 28.76 -0.39
C ILE A 539 3.78 28.88 1.14
N ALA A 540 3.11 28.01 1.90
CA ALA A 540 3.21 27.98 3.36
C ALA A 540 4.63 27.61 3.83
N ALA A 541 5.32 26.76 3.07
CA ALA A 541 6.73 26.41 3.26
C ALA A 541 7.71 27.41 2.59
N GLY A 542 7.21 28.52 2.04
CA GLY A 542 8.03 29.55 1.39
C GLY A 542 8.60 29.10 0.04
N ARG A 543 8.07 28.03 -0.54
CA ARG A 543 8.44 27.45 -1.83
C ARG A 543 7.62 28.13 -2.92
N ILE A 544 8.29 28.78 -3.88
CA ILE A 544 7.63 29.51 -4.97
C ILE A 544 7.70 28.71 -6.26
N THR A 545 6.91 27.63 -6.35
CA THR A 545 6.78 26.80 -7.56
C THR A 545 6.20 27.60 -8.74
N PRO A 546 6.28 27.11 -9.99
CA PRO A 546 5.59 27.68 -11.15
C PRO A 546 4.12 28.07 -10.90
N VAL A 547 3.39 27.25 -10.15
CA VAL A 547 1.98 27.46 -9.82
C VAL A 547 1.85 28.61 -8.82
N VAL A 548 2.59 28.57 -7.71
CA VAL A 548 2.61 29.65 -6.71
C VAL A 548 3.05 30.97 -7.35
N HIS A 549 4.09 30.97 -8.17
CA HIS A 549 4.53 32.12 -8.94
C HIS A 549 3.38 32.72 -9.77
N HIS A 550 2.62 31.88 -10.47
CA HIS A 550 1.50 32.35 -11.29
C HIS A 550 0.35 32.91 -10.44
N VAL A 551 0.02 32.28 -9.31
CA VAL A 551 -1.00 32.77 -8.37
C VAL A 551 -0.64 34.18 -7.86
N ILE A 552 0.59 34.36 -7.37
CA ILE A 552 1.08 35.66 -6.87
C ILE A 552 1.06 36.71 -7.98
N ARG A 553 1.53 36.38 -9.19
CA ARG A 553 1.50 37.30 -10.33
C ARG A 553 0.09 37.68 -10.76
N CYS A 554 -0.86 36.75 -10.73
CA CYS A 554 -2.26 37.03 -11.07
C CYS A 554 -2.96 37.93 -10.05
N GLN A 555 -2.52 37.90 -8.79
CA GLN A 555 -3.06 38.75 -7.73
C GLN A 555 -2.44 40.14 -7.72
N TYR A 556 -1.11 40.24 -7.78
CA TYR A 556 -0.38 41.48 -7.52
C TYR A 556 0.25 42.12 -8.77
N GLY A 557 0.26 41.41 -9.91
CA GLY A 557 0.80 41.92 -11.18
C GLY A 557 2.28 42.28 -11.09
N SER A 558 2.61 43.54 -11.42
CA SER A 558 3.96 44.10 -11.32
C SER A 558 4.27 44.70 -9.95
N SER A 559 3.25 44.98 -9.13
CA SER A 559 3.38 45.61 -7.82
C SER A 559 3.40 44.55 -6.73
N LEU A 560 4.49 43.78 -6.67
CA LEU A 560 4.63 42.70 -5.70
C LEU A 560 4.62 43.25 -4.26
N PRO A 561 3.90 42.61 -3.33
CA PRO A 561 3.97 42.98 -1.93
C PRO A 561 5.35 42.61 -1.38
N CYS A 562 5.81 43.31 -0.35
CA CYS A 562 7.05 42.95 0.34
C CYS A 562 6.91 41.68 1.19
N GLN A 563 5.68 41.29 1.52
CA GLN A 563 5.37 40.06 2.26
C GLN A 563 3.97 39.55 1.91
N ILE A 564 3.77 38.23 1.97
CA ILE A 564 2.45 37.57 1.94
C ILE A 564 2.19 37.00 3.33
N LYS A 565 1.15 37.45 4.00
CA LYS A 565 0.71 36.94 5.30
C LYS A 565 -0.14 35.70 5.10
N LEU A 566 0.32 34.55 5.58
CA LEU A 566 -0.29 33.26 5.26
C LEU A 566 -1.77 33.21 5.68
N ASP A 567 -2.13 33.62 6.91
CA ASP A 567 -3.52 33.56 7.36
C ASP A 567 -4.48 34.47 6.59
N ALA A 568 -4.01 35.65 6.18
CA ALA A 568 -4.84 36.69 5.59
C ALA A 568 -4.92 36.60 4.06
N ASP A 569 -3.81 36.26 3.41
CA ASP A 569 -3.69 36.31 1.97
C ASP A 569 -4.04 34.95 1.31
N ILE A 570 -3.85 33.81 1.99
CA ILE A 570 -4.13 32.48 1.40
C ILE A 570 -5.58 32.35 0.90
N PRO A 571 -6.62 32.77 1.64
CA PRO A 571 -8.00 32.71 1.13
C PRO A 571 -8.20 33.51 -0.16
N VAL A 572 -7.52 34.66 -0.30
CA VAL A 572 -7.58 35.51 -1.50
C VAL A 572 -6.85 34.83 -2.66
N LEU A 573 -5.66 34.30 -2.40
CA LEU A 573 -4.85 33.59 -3.39
C LEU A 573 -5.54 32.31 -3.87
N GLU A 574 -6.30 31.63 -3.01
CA GLU A 574 -7.11 30.47 -3.38
C GLU A 574 -8.20 30.84 -4.40
N SER A 575 -8.87 31.96 -4.20
CA SER A 575 -9.84 32.48 -5.17
C SER A 575 -9.17 32.80 -6.52
N VAL A 576 -7.93 33.31 -6.51
CA VAL A 576 -7.15 33.53 -7.74
C VAL A 576 -6.78 32.22 -8.41
N PHE A 577 -6.35 31.23 -7.62
CA PHE A 577 -5.96 29.91 -8.10
C PHE A 577 -7.09 29.25 -8.90
N TRP A 578 -8.27 29.12 -8.30
CA TRP A 578 -9.43 28.50 -8.95
C TRP A 578 -9.94 29.29 -10.17
N ARG A 579 -9.94 30.63 -10.09
CA ARG A 579 -10.45 31.47 -11.18
C ARG A 579 -9.52 31.51 -12.39
N LYS A 580 -8.21 31.62 -12.17
CA LYS A 580 -7.22 31.91 -13.22
C LYS A 580 -6.17 30.80 -13.35
N THR A 581 -5.50 30.43 -12.26
CA THR A 581 -4.31 29.57 -12.30
C THR A 581 -4.59 28.14 -12.77
N VAL A 582 -5.57 27.44 -12.19
CA VAL A 582 -5.85 26.02 -12.50
C VAL A 582 -5.98 25.80 -14.01
N SER A 583 -6.74 26.67 -14.68
CA SER A 583 -6.94 26.55 -16.13
C SER A 583 -5.73 26.92 -16.95
N TYR A 584 -4.90 27.85 -16.48
CA TYR A 584 -3.67 28.23 -17.17
C TYR A 584 -2.65 27.09 -17.07
N ILE A 585 -2.49 26.51 -15.88
CA ILE A 585 -1.57 25.40 -15.63
C ILE A 585 -2.05 24.13 -16.33
N ALA A 586 -3.32 23.74 -16.19
CA ALA A 586 -3.87 22.57 -16.88
C ALA A 586 -3.69 22.65 -18.41
N LYS A 587 -3.87 23.82 -19.03
CA LYS A 587 -3.59 24.00 -20.47
C LYS A 587 -2.11 23.78 -20.82
N ARG A 588 -1.18 24.14 -19.94
CA ARG A 588 0.25 23.88 -20.14
C ARG A 588 0.59 22.41 -19.96
N VAL A 589 -0.01 21.74 -18.98
CA VAL A 589 0.09 20.29 -18.80
C VAL A 589 -0.36 19.60 -20.10
N LEU A 590 -1.56 19.91 -20.60
CA LEU A 590 -2.09 19.36 -21.86
C LEU A 590 -1.24 19.70 -23.08
N PHE A 591 -0.66 20.91 -23.15
CA PHE A 591 0.27 21.27 -24.21
C PHE A 591 1.52 20.37 -24.19
N HIS A 592 2.10 20.15 -23.01
CA HIS A 592 3.29 19.32 -22.88
C HIS A 592 3.01 17.84 -23.10
N THR A 593 1.86 17.31 -22.64
CA THR A 593 1.47 15.93 -22.97
C THR A 593 1.25 15.75 -24.47
N ALA A 594 0.60 16.71 -25.15
CA ALA A 594 0.44 16.67 -26.60
C ALA A 594 1.78 16.74 -27.35
N ALA A 595 2.69 17.63 -26.92
CA ALA A 595 4.03 17.73 -27.50
C ALA A 595 4.84 16.44 -27.30
N ALA A 596 4.75 15.81 -26.12
CA ALA A 596 5.35 14.52 -25.84
C ALA A 596 4.81 13.42 -26.78
N LYS A 597 3.48 13.34 -26.96
CA LYS A 597 2.83 12.39 -27.88
C LYS A 597 3.27 12.59 -29.33
N SER A 598 3.38 13.84 -29.78
CA SER A 598 3.86 14.17 -31.13
C SER A 598 5.29 13.66 -31.36
N VAL A 599 6.19 13.88 -30.39
CA VAL A 599 7.59 13.45 -30.51
C VAL A 599 7.74 11.93 -30.52
N VAL A 600 6.88 11.22 -29.78
CA VAL A 600 6.86 9.76 -29.75
C VAL A 600 6.48 9.18 -31.11
N ALA A 601 5.52 9.78 -31.81
CA ALA A 601 5.08 9.33 -33.13
C ALA A 601 6.21 9.32 -34.18
N ASP A 602 7.21 10.20 -34.01
CA ASP A 602 8.36 10.33 -34.91
C ASP A 602 9.48 9.32 -34.61
N MET A 603 9.37 8.51 -33.54
CA MET A 603 10.43 7.57 -33.15
C MET A 603 10.43 6.31 -34.01
N SER A 604 11.47 6.16 -34.83
CA SER A 604 11.57 5.10 -35.84
C SER A 604 11.84 3.71 -35.25
N CYS A 605 12.45 3.62 -34.07
CA CYS A 605 12.83 2.36 -33.43
C CYS A 605 11.68 1.62 -32.73
N LEU A 606 10.50 2.23 -32.60
CA LEU A 606 9.37 1.68 -31.86
C LEU A 606 8.39 0.95 -32.78
N LYS A 607 7.89 -0.21 -32.36
CA LYS A 607 6.84 -0.96 -33.10
C LYS A 607 5.43 -0.41 -32.85
N GLN A 608 5.22 0.20 -31.69
CA GLN A 608 3.97 0.79 -31.22
C GLN A 608 4.30 2.05 -30.44
N PRO A 609 4.57 3.18 -31.13
CA PRO A 609 4.89 4.44 -30.49
C PRO A 609 3.86 4.85 -29.43
N GLU A 610 2.58 4.60 -29.69
CA GLU A 610 1.46 4.92 -28.80
C GLU A 610 1.56 4.23 -27.44
N GLY A 611 2.29 3.10 -27.35
CA GLY A 611 2.57 2.44 -26.08
C GLY A 611 3.23 3.40 -25.09
N LEU A 612 4.28 4.12 -25.52
CA LEU A 612 5.03 5.03 -24.65
C LEU A 612 4.20 6.24 -24.21
N SER A 613 3.12 6.55 -24.95
CA SER A 613 2.19 7.62 -24.61
C SER A 613 1.37 7.31 -23.35
N ARG A 614 1.28 6.04 -22.92
CA ARG A 614 0.56 5.65 -21.68
C ARG A 614 1.15 6.26 -20.41
N LEU A 615 2.43 6.63 -20.43
CA LEU A 615 3.07 7.38 -19.33
C LEU A 615 2.41 8.75 -19.09
N LEU A 616 1.69 9.28 -20.08
CA LEU A 616 1.06 10.60 -20.06
C LEU A 616 -0.42 10.56 -19.69
N ASP A 617 -1.06 9.39 -19.77
CA ASP A 617 -2.52 9.28 -19.67
C ASP A 617 -3.04 9.69 -18.29
N SER A 618 -2.34 9.34 -17.20
CA SER A 618 -2.74 9.74 -15.84
C SER A 618 -2.60 11.25 -15.61
N VAL A 619 -1.54 11.86 -16.13
CA VAL A 619 -1.28 13.31 -16.04
C VAL A 619 -2.33 14.09 -16.83
N GLU A 620 -2.67 13.61 -18.02
CA GLU A 620 -3.72 14.19 -18.87
C GLU A 620 -5.12 14.05 -18.24
N ALA A 621 -5.45 12.87 -17.72
CA ALA A 621 -6.72 12.63 -17.02
C ALA A 621 -6.88 13.57 -15.82
N THR A 622 -5.82 13.78 -15.04
CA THR A 622 -5.83 14.68 -13.88
C THR A 622 -6.01 16.15 -14.29
N ALA A 623 -5.31 16.59 -15.34
CA ALA A 623 -5.50 17.94 -15.88
C ALA A 623 -6.93 18.18 -16.40
N HIS A 624 -7.52 17.19 -17.08
CA HIS A 624 -8.93 17.25 -17.50
C HIS A 624 -9.89 17.28 -16.30
N ALA A 625 -9.67 16.44 -15.29
CA ALA A 625 -10.48 16.42 -14.08
C ALA A 625 -10.46 17.78 -13.37
N ALA A 626 -9.29 18.41 -13.21
CA ALA A 626 -9.16 19.74 -12.63
C ALA A 626 -9.90 20.82 -13.44
N MET A 627 -9.89 20.73 -14.78
CA MET A 627 -10.68 21.62 -15.64
C MET A 627 -12.20 21.41 -15.48
N HIS A 628 -12.65 20.16 -15.35
CA HIS A 628 -14.05 19.81 -15.11
C HIS A 628 -14.53 20.23 -13.72
N GLU A 629 -13.72 20.04 -12.68
CA GLU A 629 -14.02 20.49 -11.32
C GLU A 629 -14.17 22.02 -11.25
N ARG A 630 -13.27 22.76 -11.89
CA ARG A 630 -13.42 24.22 -12.04
C ARG A 630 -14.71 24.61 -12.77
N ALA A 631 -15.10 23.88 -13.81
CA ALA A 631 -16.36 24.13 -14.52
C ALA A 631 -17.56 23.93 -13.58
N ARG A 632 -17.57 22.84 -12.80
CA ARG A 632 -18.57 22.56 -11.77
C ARG A 632 -18.61 23.64 -10.68
N MET A 633 -17.45 24.08 -10.18
CA MET A 633 -17.39 25.19 -9.21
C MET A 633 -17.94 26.50 -9.76
N ARG A 634 -17.67 26.83 -11.04
CA ARG A 634 -18.23 28.01 -11.70
C ARG A 634 -19.73 27.90 -11.92
N GLU A 635 -20.23 26.71 -12.21
CA GLU A 635 -21.66 26.45 -12.37
C GLU A 635 -22.38 26.53 -11.02
N PHE A 636 -21.82 25.92 -9.97
CA PHE A 636 -22.28 26.04 -8.58
C PHE A 636 -22.31 27.50 -8.10
N ALA A 637 -21.27 28.28 -8.41
CA ALA A 637 -21.22 29.71 -8.11
C ALA A 637 -22.17 30.55 -9.00
N LYS A 638 -22.76 30.00 -10.05
CA LYS A 638 -23.82 30.69 -10.83
C LYS A 638 -25.21 30.32 -10.31
N THR A 639 -25.43 29.06 -9.93
CA THR A 639 -26.72 28.56 -9.42
C THR A 639 -26.99 29.02 -7.99
N SER A 640 -25.97 29.12 -7.13
CA SER A 640 -26.10 29.59 -5.74
C SER A 640 -26.44 31.08 -5.61
N PHE A 641 -26.21 31.88 -6.65
CA PHE A 641 -26.56 33.31 -6.68
C PHE A 641 -27.91 33.60 -7.34
N TYR A 642 -28.57 32.59 -7.94
CA TYR A 642 -29.91 32.74 -8.53
C TYR A 642 -31.05 32.34 -7.58
N THR A 643 -30.75 31.70 -6.44
CA THR A 643 -31.76 31.23 -5.47
C THR A 643 -31.95 32.12 -4.25
N SER A 644 -31.21 33.21 -4.10
CA SER A 644 -31.37 34.16 -2.99
C SER A 644 -32.02 35.48 -3.44
N ARG A 645 -33.34 35.46 -3.67
CA ARG A 645 -34.15 36.66 -3.43
C ARG A 645 -34.18 36.90 -1.91
N PRO A 646 -33.89 38.11 -1.42
CA PRO A 646 -33.97 38.37 0.01
C PRO A 646 -35.44 38.36 0.44
N LYS A 647 -35.80 37.51 1.40
CA LYS A 647 -36.99 37.71 2.23
C LYS A 647 -36.66 38.81 3.25
N PRO A 648 -37.52 39.81 3.45
CA PRO A 648 -37.28 40.87 4.43
C PRO A 648 -37.62 40.33 5.81
N HIS A 649 -36.64 39.76 6.52
CA HIS A 649 -36.64 39.65 7.99
C HIS A 649 -35.27 39.12 8.43
N ALA A 650 -34.31 40.03 8.61
CA ALA A 650 -33.00 39.72 9.17
C ALA A 650 -32.47 40.92 9.95
N GLU A 651 -33.06 41.19 11.12
CA GLU A 651 -32.45 41.99 12.18
C GLU A 651 -32.79 41.30 13.52
N ALA A 652 -31.96 40.34 13.96
CA ALA A 652 -31.95 39.88 15.36
C ALA A 652 -30.82 38.89 15.72
N CYS A 653 -30.20 38.18 14.77
CA CYS A 653 -29.13 37.23 15.09
C CYS A 653 -27.85 37.62 14.37
N GLY A 654 -26.83 38.00 15.15
CA GLY A 654 -25.51 38.48 14.71
C GLY A 654 -24.64 37.46 13.98
N TRP A 655 -25.16 36.84 12.92
CA TRP A 655 -24.39 36.12 11.93
C TRP A 655 -23.91 37.11 10.86
N ARG A 656 -22.63 37.45 10.87
CA ARG A 656 -21.99 38.10 9.71
C ARG A 656 -21.81 37.04 8.62
N PRO A 657 -22.47 37.16 7.45
CA PRO A 657 -22.22 36.26 6.33
C PRO A 657 -20.86 36.59 5.72
N ILE A 658 -20.21 35.56 5.20
CA ILE A 658 -19.06 35.60 4.28
C ILE A 658 -19.47 36.39 3.04
N ARG A 659 -19.44 37.72 3.11
CA ARG A 659 -19.75 38.64 2.01
C ARG A 659 -18.56 39.50 1.60
N CYS A 660 -17.42 39.39 2.31
CA CYS A 660 -16.19 40.14 2.00
C CYS A 660 -15.07 39.31 1.36
N LEU A 661 -15.33 38.06 0.95
CA LEU A 661 -14.36 37.22 0.21
C LEU A 661 -14.68 37.09 -1.29
N LEU A 662 -15.77 37.72 -1.76
CA LEU A 662 -16.30 37.54 -3.12
C LEU A 662 -16.77 38.84 -3.81
N GLU A 663 -16.25 39.99 -3.37
CA GLU A 663 -16.01 41.15 -4.25
C GLU A 663 -14.50 41.23 -4.50
#